data_AF-A0A8J7ZPQ3-F1
#
_entry.id   AF-A0A8J7ZPQ3-F1
#
_cell.length_a   1.000
_cell.length_b   1.000
_cell.length_c   1.000
_cell.angle_alpha   90.00
_cell.angle_beta   90.00
_cell.angle_gamma   90.00
#
_symmetry.space_group_name_H-M   'P 1'
#
loop_
_entity.id
_entity.type
_entity.pdbx_description
1 polymer ?
#
loop_
_entity_poly.entity_id
_entity_poly.type
_entity_poly.pdbx_seq_one_letter_code
_entity_poly.pdbx_strand_id
1 'polypeptide(L)'
;MGNETTESAGPSQARRPFLKALGTGVVTGFTAGPVAADSGKENGDDKRKTFVASCSGDEEVPPVDTEATGTGTFKLRKGGSELQYKLTVANITDAVAAHIHYEVAGENGPVIVGLYGGSTTGRTQGVLAEGTITDDDLTGPFSGRTVADLVDAIRAGNTYVNVHTEAHPAGEIRGQIGEQATDARTVPDEQKDGQVTLIHDTHFHGRFENSFEEQQNIANYFGLMNRLDAENVGSMKVGNGDDLASSVLSSFFEGEHMTDAFNAGGLRYDTYGNHDFDLGPDITRDRVADSEFTWLSANLLDERTGDVFAKDQGARRYILDQVGDLLVGVTGVINEEAPDITNLGENATVQDVKPALREVVPQMRADGADVVVVLSHLSSPVMEDVLADLDDVAIDAVVGDHAAQVFEEPKVINGTVFSAVGDQFEFVGELTLDVEAGEVSDHDFTLHDLTAAVEDGLEPDPAVAEIKEEYESRLEDLDEVIGTTEVPLDTREAVVRTEEANTGNYIADKMREFADADAALMNGGGIRTDTRYFPDASPESPADVSKLLVFNVLPFGNTVVKLRVTGAAIRAALENGVSRVEDLAGRFPQVGGLSYTWDPDADAGNRIVDVTIGGESLDDSATYTLATNNFVAGGGDGYEMLTDAERLIDENGGPLLAQLIVDSIAAESPIAPAVEGRITELDSDTSGAASLRLPTQ
;
A
#
# COMPACT_ATOMS: atom_id res chain seq x y z
N MET A 1 31.90 -53.15 -21.07
CA MET A 1 31.86 -52.02 -20.13
C MET A 1 30.38 -51.60 -20.15
N GLY A 2 29.50 -52.00 -19.23
CA GLY A 2 29.60 -51.94 -17.76
C GLY A 2 29.35 -50.48 -17.35
N ASN A 3 28.26 -50.08 -16.69
CA ASN A 3 27.29 -50.75 -15.79
C ASN A 3 25.80 -50.44 -16.16
N GLU A 4 24.83 -51.35 -15.96
CA GLU A 4 23.89 -51.49 -14.81
C GLU A 4 23.12 -50.19 -14.47
N THR A 5 21.86 -49.99 -14.91
CA THR A 5 20.54 -50.51 -14.41
C THR A 5 20.10 -50.01 -13.03
N THR A 6 18.94 -49.32 -12.95
CA THR A 6 17.63 -49.90 -12.53
C THR A 6 16.49 -48.86 -12.54
N GLU A 7 15.35 -49.19 -13.15
CA GLU A 7 14.02 -48.67 -12.75
C GLU A 7 13.42 -49.60 -11.67
N SER A 8 12.58 -49.10 -10.75
CA SER A 8 11.27 -49.72 -10.43
C SER A 8 10.45 -48.94 -9.38
N ALA A 9 9.13 -49.04 -9.51
CA ALA A 9 8.09 -48.34 -8.75
C ALA A 9 7.92 -48.72 -7.26
N GLY A 10 7.25 -47.84 -6.50
CA GLY A 10 6.68 -48.07 -5.17
C GLY A 10 5.37 -47.26 -4.97
N PRO A 11 4.42 -47.67 -4.10
CA PRO A 11 3.01 -47.68 -4.51
C PRO A 11 2.03 -46.82 -3.69
N SER A 12 0.81 -46.65 -4.24
CA SER A 12 -0.36 -46.10 -3.56
C SER A 12 -1.15 -47.14 -2.74
N GLN A 13 -1.69 -46.74 -1.58
CA GLN A 13 -2.86 -47.33 -0.91
C GLN A 13 -3.60 -46.18 -0.17
N ALA A 14 -4.89 -45.88 -0.38
CA ALA A 14 -6.14 -46.66 -0.30
C ALA A 14 -6.79 -46.64 1.11
N ARG A 15 -7.97 -46.01 1.18
CA ARG A 15 -8.85 -45.93 2.38
C ARG A 15 -9.49 -47.29 2.73
N ARG A 16 -9.82 -47.54 4.02
CA ARG A 16 -11.18 -47.94 4.51
C ARG A 16 -11.26 -48.24 6.04
N PRO A 17 -12.48 -48.31 6.66
CA PRO A 17 -12.70 -48.11 8.10
C PRO A 17 -13.22 -49.35 8.88
N PHE A 18 -13.29 -49.25 10.21
CA PHE A 18 -14.22 -49.97 11.13
C PHE A 18 -14.21 -49.25 12.50
N LEU A 19 -15.11 -49.36 13.48
CA LEU A 19 -16.59 -49.47 13.64
C LEU A 19 -16.79 -49.71 15.17
N LYS A 20 -17.85 -49.13 15.76
CA LYS A 20 -18.29 -49.17 17.18
C LYS A 20 -18.01 -50.44 18.02
N ALA A 21 -17.82 -50.22 19.33
CA ALA A 21 -18.31 -51.10 20.40
C ALA A 21 -19.01 -50.27 21.50
N LEU A 22 -20.12 -50.77 22.07
CA LEU A 22 -20.84 -50.15 23.19
C LEU A 22 -20.34 -50.68 24.55
N GLY A 23 -20.39 -49.84 25.59
CA GLY A 23 -20.29 -50.25 27.00
C GLY A 23 -21.34 -49.51 27.83
N THR A 24 -22.28 -50.23 28.45
CA THR A 24 -23.44 -49.68 29.16
C THR A 24 -23.19 -49.65 30.68
N GLY A 25 -23.55 -48.56 31.38
CA GLY A 25 -23.43 -48.44 32.85
C GLY A 25 -24.49 -47.52 33.47
N VAL A 26 -25.27 -48.03 34.42
CA VAL A 26 -26.62 -47.54 34.82
C VAL A 26 -26.87 -47.85 36.30
N VAL A 27 -27.50 -47.05 37.17
CA VAL A 27 -27.95 -45.62 37.20
C VAL A 27 -28.22 -45.28 38.68
N THR A 28 -27.98 -44.04 39.16
CA THR A 28 -28.73 -43.28 40.22
C THR A 28 -27.92 -42.03 40.63
N GLY A 29 -28.43 -40.80 40.74
CA GLY A 29 -29.76 -40.26 40.42
C GLY A 29 -30.41 -39.53 41.61
N PHE A 30 -30.52 -38.19 41.54
CA PHE A 30 -31.62 -37.42 42.14
C PHE A 30 -31.82 -36.09 41.38
N THR A 31 -33.02 -35.52 41.48
CA THR A 31 -33.67 -34.80 40.37
C THR A 31 -34.07 -33.36 40.69
N ALA A 32 -33.95 -32.46 39.70
CA ALA A 32 -34.98 -31.46 39.39
C ALA A 32 -34.85 -30.98 37.92
N GLY A 33 -35.99 -30.75 37.28
CA GLY A 33 -36.15 -30.05 36.00
C GLY A 33 -37.62 -29.63 35.87
N PRO A 34 -38.12 -29.16 34.71
CA PRO A 34 -37.40 -28.85 33.47
C PRO A 34 -37.67 -27.41 32.94
N VAL A 35 -36.80 -26.91 32.06
CA VAL A 35 -37.18 -25.93 31.01
C VAL A 35 -36.60 -26.45 29.68
N ALA A 36 -37.26 -26.13 28.57
CA ALA A 36 -37.09 -26.80 27.28
C ALA A 36 -35.73 -26.56 26.62
N ALA A 37 -35.37 -27.47 25.71
CA ALA A 37 -34.25 -27.28 24.80
C ALA A 37 -34.55 -26.14 23.81
N ASP A 38 -33.58 -25.24 23.64
CA ASP A 38 -33.46 -24.40 22.44
C ASP A 38 -32.17 -24.78 21.71
N SER A 39 -32.21 -24.64 20.39
CA SER A 39 -31.17 -25.02 19.45
C SER A 39 -30.00 -24.04 19.42
N GLY A 40 -28.79 -24.59 19.44
CA GLY A 40 -27.60 -24.08 18.76
C GLY A 40 -27.38 -22.56 18.77
N LYS A 41 -26.88 -22.03 19.88
CA LYS A 41 -26.03 -20.83 19.90
C LYS A 41 -24.87 -21.08 20.87
N GLU A 42 -23.66 -21.21 20.34
CA GLU A 42 -22.45 -21.07 21.15
C GLU A 42 -22.26 -19.57 21.43
N ASN A 43 -22.34 -19.19 22.70
CA ASN A 43 -22.13 -17.81 23.12
C ASN A 43 -20.63 -17.48 23.05
N GLY A 44 -20.24 -16.71 22.04
CA GLY A 44 -19.63 -15.37 22.18
C GLY A 44 -18.42 -15.09 23.10
N ASP A 45 -17.84 -16.07 23.81
CA ASP A 45 -16.91 -15.79 24.95
C ASP A 45 -15.55 -16.53 24.88
N ASP A 46 -15.18 -17.13 23.73
CA ASP A 46 -13.85 -17.75 23.47
C ASP A 46 -12.87 -16.79 22.75
N LYS A 47 -12.93 -15.49 23.07
CA LYS A 47 -12.33 -14.44 22.22
C LYS A 47 -10.86 -14.11 22.45
N ARG A 48 -10.26 -14.46 23.60
CA ARG A 48 -8.83 -14.20 23.88
C ARG A 48 -8.02 -15.48 23.98
N LYS A 49 -7.07 -15.63 23.05
CA LYS A 49 -6.16 -16.79 22.90
C LYS A 49 -4.71 -16.44 23.16
N THR A 50 -4.39 -15.21 23.54
CA THR A 50 -3.03 -14.75 23.84
C THR A 50 -3.01 -14.05 25.20
N PHE A 51 -2.01 -14.39 26.01
CA PHE A 51 -1.70 -13.82 27.30
C PHE A 51 -0.25 -13.32 27.26
N VAL A 52 0.06 -12.24 27.97
CA VAL A 52 1.38 -11.63 27.99
C VAL A 52 1.80 -11.33 29.43
N ALA A 53 3.10 -11.39 29.68
CA ALA A 53 3.75 -10.86 30.87
C ALA A 53 4.97 -10.04 30.48
N SER A 54 4.98 -8.76 30.83
CA SER A 54 6.16 -7.90 30.73
C SER A 54 6.94 -7.97 32.05
N CYS A 55 8.24 -8.26 31.97
CA CYS A 55 9.07 -8.58 33.12
C CYS A 55 10.14 -7.51 33.36
N SER A 56 10.28 -7.07 34.60
CA SER A 56 11.37 -6.18 35.06
C SER A 56 11.80 -6.54 36.48
N GLY A 57 12.88 -5.92 36.96
CA GLY A 57 13.34 -6.07 38.34
C GLY A 57 12.44 -5.37 39.37
N ASP A 58 11.73 -4.31 38.98
CA ASP A 58 10.80 -3.59 39.88
C ASP A 58 9.61 -4.45 40.33
N GLU A 59 9.19 -5.39 39.49
CA GLU A 59 8.09 -6.32 39.74
C GLU A 59 8.51 -7.53 40.60
N GLU A 60 9.81 -7.74 40.85
CA GLU A 60 10.29 -8.77 41.78
C GLU A 60 9.93 -8.44 43.23
N VAL A 61 9.87 -9.46 44.09
CA VAL A 61 9.47 -9.30 45.50
C VAL A 61 10.52 -9.93 46.43
N PRO A 62 11.42 -9.13 47.04
CA PRO A 62 11.56 -7.68 46.91
C PRO A 62 12.13 -7.25 45.55
N PRO A 63 11.92 -5.97 45.13
CA PRO A 63 12.43 -5.45 43.86
C PRO A 63 13.95 -5.59 43.71
N VAL A 64 14.38 -5.76 42.47
CA VAL A 64 15.77 -5.91 42.04
C VAL A 64 16.16 -4.72 41.17
N ASP A 65 17.23 -4.04 41.55
CA ASP A 65 17.87 -2.98 40.76
C ASP A 65 18.69 -3.62 39.62
N THR A 66 18.11 -3.66 38.41
CA THR A 66 18.70 -4.27 37.20
C THR A 66 18.17 -3.61 35.92
N GLU A 67 19.00 -3.55 34.88
CA GLU A 67 18.60 -3.18 33.51
C GLU A 67 17.98 -4.38 32.75
N ALA A 68 17.83 -5.53 33.40
CA ALA A 68 17.21 -6.71 32.80
C ALA A 68 15.71 -6.53 32.58
N THR A 69 15.25 -7.00 31.42
CA THR A 69 13.83 -7.02 31.06
C THR A 69 13.48 -8.32 30.34
N GLY A 70 12.19 -8.61 30.21
CA GLY A 70 11.72 -9.74 29.40
C GLY A 70 10.25 -9.68 29.05
N THR A 71 9.84 -10.57 28.15
CA THR A 71 8.45 -10.70 27.71
C THR A 71 8.11 -12.17 27.55
N GLY A 72 7.16 -12.65 28.34
CA GLY A 72 6.55 -13.96 28.19
C GLY A 72 5.26 -13.85 27.40
N THR A 73 5.20 -14.44 26.21
CA THR A 73 3.98 -14.57 25.40
C THR A 73 3.46 -16.00 25.51
N PHE A 74 2.17 -16.16 25.82
CA PHE A 74 1.51 -17.45 26.00
C PHE A 74 0.26 -17.53 25.12
N LYS A 75 0.19 -18.48 24.19
CA LYS A 75 -0.88 -18.59 23.19
C LYS A 75 -1.61 -19.92 23.29
N LEU A 76 -2.92 -19.86 23.54
CA LEU A 76 -3.80 -21.00 23.69
C LEU A 76 -4.03 -21.69 22.34
N ARG A 77 -3.78 -22.99 22.27
CA ARG A 77 -3.87 -23.83 21.07
C ARG A 77 -4.83 -25.02 21.30
N LYS A 78 -5.10 -25.74 20.21
CA LYS A 78 -5.92 -26.98 20.16
C LYS A 78 -7.25 -26.93 20.93
N GLY A 79 -7.92 -25.78 20.97
CA GLY A 79 -9.21 -25.62 21.65
C GLY A 79 -9.14 -25.60 23.18
N GLY A 80 -7.99 -25.21 23.75
CA GLY A 80 -7.83 -24.99 25.20
C GLY A 80 -6.91 -25.97 25.91
N SER A 81 -6.43 -27.03 25.25
CA SER A 81 -5.66 -28.11 25.87
C SER A 81 -4.13 -27.91 25.87
N GLU A 82 -3.63 -26.85 25.23
CA GLU A 82 -2.19 -26.59 25.09
C GLU A 82 -1.91 -25.08 25.13
N LEU A 83 -0.89 -24.66 25.85
CA LEU A 83 -0.46 -23.27 25.93
C LEU A 83 0.98 -23.15 25.39
N GLN A 84 1.10 -22.69 24.14
CA GLN A 84 2.37 -22.43 23.49
C GLN A 84 3.01 -21.19 24.14
N TYR A 85 4.29 -21.25 24.53
CA TYR A 85 4.97 -20.09 25.14
C TYR A 85 6.26 -19.71 24.42
N LYS A 86 6.60 -18.43 24.53
CA LYS A 86 7.90 -17.86 24.14
C LYS A 86 8.29 -16.81 25.19
N LEU A 87 9.48 -16.95 25.75
CA LEU A 87 10.07 -16.05 26.74
C LEU A 87 11.31 -15.41 26.14
N THR A 88 11.21 -14.13 25.82
CA THR A 88 12.30 -13.28 25.34
C THR A 88 12.85 -12.49 26.52
N VAL A 89 14.17 -12.27 26.58
CA VAL A 89 14.84 -11.46 27.61
C VAL A 89 15.83 -10.47 26.97
N ALA A 90 16.15 -9.40 27.69
CA ALA A 90 17.27 -8.53 27.41
C ALA A 90 18.09 -8.32 28.70
N ASN A 91 19.39 -8.12 28.54
CA ASN A 91 20.37 -7.77 29.59
C ASN A 91 20.58 -8.79 30.73
N ILE A 92 19.75 -9.83 30.82
CA ILE A 92 19.92 -10.99 31.70
C ILE A 92 21.31 -11.62 31.51
N THR A 93 22.04 -11.86 32.60
CA THR A 93 23.38 -12.45 32.58
C THR A 93 23.40 -13.74 33.40
N ASP A 94 23.94 -14.83 32.85
CA ASP A 94 24.04 -16.14 33.51
C ASP A 94 22.68 -16.67 34.05
N ALA A 95 21.70 -16.81 33.16
CA ALA A 95 20.35 -17.31 33.47
C ALA A 95 20.36 -18.79 33.82
N VAL A 96 19.74 -19.17 34.95
CA VAL A 96 19.73 -20.54 35.47
C VAL A 96 18.36 -21.22 35.43
N ALA A 97 17.27 -20.45 35.56
CA ALA A 97 15.90 -20.98 35.53
C ALA A 97 14.88 -19.92 35.12
N ALA A 98 13.70 -20.35 34.66
CA ALA A 98 12.52 -19.52 34.52
C ALA A 98 11.26 -20.35 34.80
N HIS A 99 10.27 -19.76 35.47
CA HIS A 99 9.10 -20.48 35.97
C HIS A 99 7.81 -19.67 35.78
N ILE A 100 6.66 -20.36 35.74
CA ILE A 100 5.37 -19.76 36.09
C ILE A 100 5.06 -20.10 37.55
N HIS A 101 4.65 -19.11 38.32
CA HIS A 101 4.19 -19.21 39.70
C HIS A 101 2.70 -18.91 39.81
N TYR A 102 2.06 -19.38 40.88
CA TYR A 102 0.66 -19.08 41.21
C TYR A 102 0.57 -18.19 42.45
N GLU A 103 0.42 -16.87 42.25
CA GLU A 103 -0.02 -15.91 43.28
C GLU A 103 -0.44 -14.58 42.63
N VAL A 104 -1.14 -13.74 43.39
CA VAL A 104 -1.45 -12.34 43.03
C VAL A 104 -0.19 -11.48 42.86
N ALA A 105 -0.35 -10.33 42.18
CA ALA A 105 0.67 -9.30 42.05
C ALA A 105 1.21 -8.85 43.41
N GLY A 106 2.54 -8.68 43.52
CA GLY A 106 3.21 -8.22 44.74
C GLY A 106 3.41 -9.27 45.84
N GLU A 107 2.94 -10.52 45.66
CA GLU A 107 3.18 -11.64 46.58
C GLU A 107 3.92 -12.80 45.89
N ASN A 108 4.68 -13.60 46.66
CA ASN A 108 5.49 -14.70 46.12
C ASN A 108 4.77 -16.05 46.23
N GLY A 109 4.53 -16.68 45.08
CA GLY A 109 3.79 -17.94 44.97
C GLY A 109 4.68 -19.18 44.82
N PRO A 110 4.10 -20.39 44.97
CA PRO A 110 4.73 -21.63 44.53
C PRO A 110 4.86 -21.69 43.00
N VAL A 111 5.93 -22.33 42.51
CA VAL A 111 6.07 -22.72 41.09
C VAL A 111 4.94 -23.68 40.71
N ILE A 112 4.37 -23.46 39.53
CA ILE A 112 3.38 -24.33 38.88
C ILE A 112 3.85 -24.85 37.51
N VAL A 113 4.74 -24.16 36.81
CA VAL A 113 5.33 -24.64 35.53
C VAL A 113 6.80 -24.24 35.45
N GLY A 114 7.67 -25.12 34.93
CA GLY A 114 9.04 -24.77 34.56
C GLY A 114 9.12 -24.41 33.08
N LEU A 115 9.67 -23.22 32.76
CA LEU A 115 9.83 -22.73 31.38
C LEU A 115 11.27 -22.85 30.86
N TYR A 116 12.25 -22.74 31.76
CA TYR A 116 13.67 -22.89 31.46
C TYR A 116 14.39 -23.53 32.65
N GLY A 117 15.36 -24.39 32.37
CA GLY A 117 16.25 -24.98 33.38
C GLY A 117 17.57 -25.35 32.73
N GLY A 118 18.63 -24.62 33.06
CA GLY A 118 19.92 -24.71 32.39
C GLY A 118 20.95 -23.77 33.00
N SER A 119 21.89 -23.32 32.19
CA SER A 119 22.76 -22.18 32.49
C SER A 119 23.13 -21.53 31.17
N THR A 120 22.82 -20.24 30.99
CA THR A 120 23.51 -19.45 29.97
C THR A 120 24.91 -19.06 30.50
N THR A 121 25.74 -18.43 29.67
CA THR A 121 27.03 -17.89 30.10
C THR A 121 27.25 -16.52 29.46
N GLY A 122 27.36 -15.48 30.28
CA GLY A 122 27.38 -14.08 29.86
C GLY A 122 25.99 -13.49 29.60
N ARG A 123 25.99 -12.24 29.08
CA ARG A 123 24.78 -11.48 28.74
C ARG A 123 23.99 -12.19 27.64
N THR A 124 22.70 -12.36 27.89
CA THR A 124 21.73 -13.03 27.04
C THR A 124 20.71 -12.00 26.56
N GLN A 125 20.45 -11.96 25.25
CA GLN A 125 19.42 -11.12 24.64
C GLN A 125 18.71 -11.93 23.55
N GLY A 126 17.40 -11.76 23.43
CA GLY A 126 16.55 -12.57 22.55
C GLY A 126 15.87 -13.72 23.30
N VAL A 127 15.57 -14.81 22.60
CA VAL A 127 14.73 -15.91 23.15
C VAL A 127 15.50 -16.73 24.18
N LEU A 128 15.06 -16.70 25.44
CA LEU A 128 15.60 -17.55 26.51
C LEU A 128 15.00 -18.96 26.46
N ALA A 129 13.70 -19.07 26.21
CA ALA A 129 13.00 -20.35 26.09
C ALA A 129 11.72 -20.23 25.26
N GLU A 130 11.36 -21.31 24.57
CA GLU A 130 10.05 -21.47 23.93
C GLU A 130 9.62 -22.94 23.99
N GLY A 131 8.32 -23.19 23.97
CA GLY A 131 7.78 -24.53 24.15
C GLY A 131 6.27 -24.60 24.13
N THR A 132 5.71 -25.69 24.65
CA THR A 132 4.26 -25.89 24.80
C THR A 132 3.99 -26.55 26.14
N ILE A 133 3.13 -25.93 26.93
CA ILE A 133 2.69 -26.41 28.24
C ILE A 133 1.45 -27.27 28.03
N THR A 134 1.47 -28.45 28.65
CA THR A 134 0.40 -29.45 28.67
C THR A 134 0.01 -29.77 30.12
N ASP A 135 -1.06 -30.56 30.31
CA ASP A 135 -1.52 -31.00 31.64
C ASP A 135 -0.41 -31.72 32.45
N ASP A 136 0.49 -32.44 31.76
CA ASP A 136 1.60 -33.20 32.37
C ASP A 136 2.73 -32.28 32.87
N ASP A 137 2.83 -31.04 32.37
CA ASP A 137 3.84 -30.04 32.77
C ASP A 137 3.43 -29.26 34.03
N LEU A 138 2.19 -29.43 34.50
CA LEU A 138 1.65 -28.74 35.66
C LEU A 138 2.12 -29.38 36.97
N THR A 139 2.69 -28.55 37.84
CA THR A 139 3.35 -28.95 39.09
C THR A 139 2.80 -28.17 40.30
N GLY A 140 3.33 -28.46 41.50
CA GLY A 140 2.92 -27.77 42.72
C GLY A 140 1.40 -27.88 42.98
N PRO A 141 0.69 -26.79 43.32
CA PRO A 141 -0.76 -26.79 43.52
C PRO A 141 -1.59 -27.05 42.25
N PHE A 142 -0.95 -27.13 41.06
CA PHE A 142 -1.58 -27.44 39.79
C PHE A 142 -1.30 -28.87 39.31
N SER A 143 -0.57 -29.68 40.09
CA SER A 143 -0.31 -31.08 39.73
C SER A 143 -1.62 -31.88 39.62
N GLY A 144 -1.86 -32.45 38.43
CA GLY A 144 -3.10 -33.18 38.11
C GLY A 144 -4.32 -32.30 37.78
N ARG A 145 -4.11 -31.00 37.55
CA ARG A 145 -5.07 -30.09 36.91
C ARG A 145 -4.90 -30.09 35.39
N THR A 146 -5.66 -29.25 34.70
CA THR A 146 -5.59 -29.06 33.25
C THR A 146 -5.03 -27.69 32.86
N VAL A 147 -4.58 -27.54 31.61
CA VAL A 147 -4.22 -26.24 31.02
C VAL A 147 -5.37 -25.23 31.10
N ALA A 148 -6.63 -25.68 31.09
CA ALA A 148 -7.78 -24.80 31.30
C ALA A 148 -7.79 -24.19 32.72
N ASP A 149 -7.43 -24.95 33.77
CA ASP A 149 -7.27 -24.40 35.12
C ASP A 149 -6.15 -23.34 35.17
N LEU A 150 -5.04 -23.55 34.44
CA LEU A 150 -3.95 -22.59 34.32
C LEU A 150 -4.43 -21.30 33.62
N VAL A 151 -5.20 -21.42 32.55
CA VAL A 151 -5.79 -20.28 31.84
C VAL A 151 -6.77 -19.52 32.74
N ASP A 152 -7.60 -20.20 33.52
CA ASP A 152 -8.50 -19.55 34.48
C ASP A 152 -7.71 -18.82 35.60
N ALA A 153 -6.55 -19.35 36.01
CA ALA A 153 -5.65 -18.69 36.95
C ALA A 153 -4.98 -17.44 36.36
N ILE A 154 -4.55 -17.50 35.09
CA ILE A 154 -4.03 -16.35 34.32
C ILE A 154 -5.11 -15.26 34.21
N ARG A 155 -6.33 -15.65 33.83
CA ARG A 155 -7.50 -14.74 33.74
C ARG A 155 -7.88 -14.10 35.07
N ALA A 156 -7.66 -14.81 36.17
CA ALA A 156 -7.85 -14.28 37.51
C ALA A 156 -6.71 -13.36 37.99
N GLY A 157 -5.65 -13.16 37.21
CA GLY A 157 -4.47 -12.38 37.57
C GLY A 157 -3.57 -13.04 38.62
N ASN A 158 -3.75 -14.35 38.87
CA ASN A 158 -3.12 -15.11 39.94
C ASN A 158 -1.87 -15.87 39.48
N THR A 159 -1.20 -15.42 38.42
CA THR A 159 0.02 -16.08 37.91
C THR A 159 1.03 -15.07 37.43
N TYR A 160 2.32 -15.36 37.63
CA TYR A 160 3.43 -14.60 37.07
C TYR A 160 4.49 -15.52 36.48
N VAL A 161 5.26 -14.99 35.53
CA VAL A 161 6.53 -15.57 35.11
C VAL A 161 7.68 -14.83 35.80
N ASN A 162 8.77 -15.54 36.09
CA ASN A 162 10.03 -14.93 36.50
C ASN A 162 11.24 -15.62 35.84
N VAL A 163 12.39 -14.93 35.88
CA VAL A 163 13.68 -15.46 35.42
C VAL A 163 14.70 -15.31 36.54
N HIS A 164 15.47 -16.36 36.78
CA HIS A 164 16.52 -16.45 37.79
C HIS A 164 17.91 -16.45 37.13
N THR A 165 18.87 -15.76 37.74
CA THR A 165 20.29 -15.76 37.33
C THR A 165 21.19 -16.25 38.47
N GLU A 166 22.48 -16.48 38.18
CA GLU A 166 23.46 -16.79 39.23
C GLU A 166 23.58 -15.66 40.27
N ALA A 167 23.45 -14.39 39.83
CA ALA A 167 23.48 -13.22 40.70
C ALA A 167 22.19 -13.06 41.52
N HIS A 168 21.04 -13.38 40.92
CA HIS A 168 19.71 -13.21 41.52
C HIS A 168 18.96 -14.56 41.58
N PRO A 169 19.37 -15.49 42.46
CA PRO A 169 18.79 -16.84 42.52
C PRO A 169 17.34 -16.87 43.03
N ALA A 170 16.85 -15.78 43.65
CA ALA A 170 15.45 -15.63 44.04
C ALA A 170 14.53 -15.26 42.86
N GLY A 171 15.11 -14.68 41.80
CA GLY A 171 14.43 -13.98 40.71
C GLY A 171 15.17 -12.66 40.41
N GLU A 172 15.46 -12.39 39.14
CA GLU A 172 16.01 -11.12 38.66
C GLU A 172 14.93 -10.23 38.04
N ILE A 173 14.00 -10.83 37.29
CA ILE A 173 12.88 -10.16 36.64
C ILE A 173 11.61 -10.99 36.76
N ARG A 174 10.49 -10.31 37.02
CA ARG A 174 9.15 -10.90 37.18
C ARG A 174 8.12 -10.11 36.38
N GLY A 175 7.04 -10.77 35.94
CA GLY A 175 5.86 -10.11 35.38
C GLY A 175 4.60 -10.95 35.55
N GLN A 176 3.48 -10.37 35.99
CA GLN A 176 2.19 -11.07 36.01
C GLN A 176 1.77 -11.44 34.57
N ILE A 177 1.23 -12.66 34.41
CA ILE A 177 0.64 -13.11 33.15
C ILE A 177 -0.83 -12.71 33.18
N GLY A 178 -1.26 -11.92 32.21
CA GLY A 178 -2.66 -11.51 32.03
C GLY A 178 -3.14 -11.75 30.61
N GLU A 179 -4.46 -11.73 30.40
CA GLU A 179 -5.00 -11.56 29.04
C GLU A 179 -4.46 -10.28 28.42
N GLN A 180 -4.22 -10.28 27.10
CA GLN A 180 -3.96 -9.04 26.39
C GLN A 180 -5.19 -8.14 26.56
N ALA A 181 -5.05 -7.14 27.44
CA ALA A 181 -6.06 -6.19 27.81
C ALA A 181 -5.57 -4.81 27.38
N THR A 182 -6.31 -4.23 26.44
CA THR A 182 -6.23 -2.84 26.01
C THR A 182 -6.78 -1.96 27.13
N ASP A 183 -6.08 -1.90 28.27
CA ASP A 183 -6.48 -1.14 29.45
C ASP A 183 -5.30 -0.30 29.95
N ALA A 184 -5.48 1.01 29.81
CA ALA A 184 -4.58 2.09 30.21
C ALA A 184 -3.75 1.79 31.46
N ARG A 185 -2.43 1.76 31.28
CA ARG A 185 -1.48 1.77 32.40
C ARG A 185 -1.50 3.17 33.02
N THR A 186 -2.30 3.37 34.07
CA THR A 186 -2.14 4.54 34.96
C THR A 186 -0.86 4.38 35.81
N VAL A 187 0.29 4.45 35.14
CA VAL A 187 1.50 5.04 35.74
C VAL A 187 1.15 6.51 36.03
N PRO A 188 1.70 7.15 37.06
CA PRO A 188 1.74 8.61 37.08
C PRO A 188 2.31 9.10 35.75
N ASP A 189 1.63 10.06 35.15
CA ASP A 189 2.03 10.77 33.94
C ASP A 189 3.42 11.39 34.15
N GLU A 190 4.46 10.64 33.77
CA GLU A 190 5.79 11.20 33.52
C GLU A 190 5.70 11.84 32.14
N GLN A 191 5.20 13.08 32.18
CA GLN A 191 5.03 13.98 31.05
C GLN A 191 6.27 13.93 30.18
N LYS A 192 6.10 13.35 28.98
CA LYS A 192 7.19 13.17 28.03
C LYS A 192 7.28 14.43 27.18
N ASP A 193 8.47 15.00 27.18
CA ASP A 193 8.82 16.13 26.32
C ASP A 193 9.82 15.62 25.26
N GLY A 194 9.72 16.10 24.03
CA GLY A 194 10.62 15.68 22.95
C GLY A 194 10.24 16.24 21.59
N GLN A 195 10.91 15.75 20.55
CA GLN A 195 10.67 16.12 19.16
C GLN A 195 10.52 14.87 18.30
N VAL A 196 9.64 14.94 17.30
CA VAL A 196 9.49 13.90 16.26
C VAL A 196 9.61 14.57 14.90
N THR A 197 10.66 14.24 14.15
CA THR A 197 10.90 14.77 12.80
C THR A 197 10.48 13.75 11.75
N LEU A 198 9.61 14.15 10.83
CA LEU A 198 9.22 13.42 9.63
C LEU A 198 9.97 14.03 8.44
N ILE A 199 10.63 13.17 7.68
CA ILE A 199 11.23 13.50 6.38
C ILE A 199 10.37 12.80 5.33
N HIS A 200 9.58 13.56 4.58
CA HIS A 200 8.60 13.08 3.59
C HIS A 200 8.80 13.84 2.27
N ASP A 201 8.26 13.49 1.11
CA ASP A 201 7.31 12.42 0.74
C ASP A 201 8.03 11.31 -0.06
N THR A 202 7.26 10.44 -0.73
CA THR A 202 7.71 9.69 -1.90
C THR A 202 6.88 10.09 -3.13
N HIS A 203 6.05 9.23 -3.72
CA HIS A 203 5.21 9.52 -4.90
C HIS A 203 6.00 9.72 -6.22
N PHE A 204 6.93 8.80 -6.51
CA PHE A 204 7.82 8.86 -7.68
C PHE A 204 7.28 8.21 -8.95
N HIS A 205 6.07 7.62 -8.94
CA HIS A 205 5.44 6.98 -10.09
C HIS A 205 6.31 5.90 -10.77
N GLY A 206 7.11 5.16 -10.00
CA GLY A 206 8.03 4.14 -10.51
C GLY A 206 9.27 4.69 -11.21
N ARG A 207 9.55 5.99 -11.15
CA ARG A 207 10.67 6.62 -11.86
C ARG A 207 11.91 6.71 -10.98
N PHE A 208 13.06 6.88 -11.61
CA PHE A 208 14.31 7.24 -10.93
C PHE A 208 14.75 8.69 -11.17
N GLU A 209 14.12 9.40 -12.10
CA GLU A 209 14.42 10.79 -12.42
C GLU A 209 13.24 11.53 -13.05
N ASN A 210 13.21 12.85 -12.86
CA ASN A 210 12.32 13.75 -13.58
C ASN A 210 12.83 13.87 -15.03
N SER A 211 11.92 13.78 -16.01
CA SER A 211 12.25 13.87 -17.44
C SER A 211 12.73 15.26 -17.90
N PHE A 212 12.75 16.27 -17.02
CA PHE A 212 13.11 17.66 -17.34
C PHE A 212 14.31 18.24 -16.57
N GLU A 213 14.68 17.68 -15.42
CA GLU A 213 15.70 18.19 -14.50
C GLU A 213 16.60 17.02 -14.05
N GLU A 214 17.82 16.92 -14.58
CA GLU A 214 18.76 15.82 -14.27
C GLU A 214 19.11 15.76 -12.77
N GLN A 215 19.05 16.91 -12.07
CA GLN A 215 19.25 17.04 -10.62
C GLN A 215 18.13 16.36 -9.82
N GLN A 216 16.91 16.32 -10.37
CA GLN A 216 15.74 15.75 -9.73
C GLN A 216 15.68 14.23 -9.97
N ASN A 217 16.49 13.49 -9.22
CA ASN A 217 16.58 12.04 -9.30
C ASN A 217 16.62 11.37 -7.92
N ILE A 218 16.26 10.10 -7.88
CA ILE A 218 16.11 9.29 -6.66
C ILE A 218 17.39 9.20 -5.82
N ALA A 219 18.57 9.21 -6.45
CA ALA A 219 19.85 9.15 -5.73
C ALA A 219 20.16 10.48 -5.03
N ASN A 220 19.91 11.62 -5.69
CA ASN A 220 19.96 12.93 -5.05
C ASN A 220 18.88 13.06 -3.96
N TYR A 221 17.66 12.56 -4.20
CA TYR A 221 16.54 12.64 -3.26
C TYR A 221 16.85 11.90 -1.94
N PHE A 222 17.30 10.64 -2.01
CA PHE A 222 17.75 9.92 -0.82
C PHE A 222 19.05 10.48 -0.23
N GLY A 223 19.92 11.10 -1.03
CA GLY A 223 21.04 11.89 -0.53
C GLY A 223 20.58 13.06 0.36
N LEU A 224 19.54 13.78 -0.06
CA LEU A 224 18.91 14.86 0.73
C LEU A 224 18.27 14.31 2.00
N MET A 225 17.44 13.27 1.89
CA MET A 225 16.82 12.63 3.06
C MET A 225 17.88 12.11 4.06
N ASN A 226 18.98 11.53 3.59
CA ASN A 226 20.07 11.05 4.44
C ASN A 226 20.87 12.18 5.10
N ARG A 227 20.99 13.36 4.45
CA ARG A 227 21.54 14.57 5.08
C ARG A 227 20.66 15.04 6.23
N LEU A 228 19.35 15.16 6.00
CA LEU A 228 18.38 15.63 6.98
C LEU A 228 18.21 14.65 8.16
N ASP A 229 18.25 13.33 7.92
CA ASP A 229 18.22 12.31 8.97
C ASP A 229 19.50 12.33 9.84
N ALA A 230 20.66 12.62 9.23
CA ALA A 230 21.91 12.78 9.98
C ALA A 230 21.94 14.07 10.84
N GLU A 231 21.14 15.08 10.49
CA GLU A 231 21.00 16.34 11.22
C GLU A 231 19.95 16.24 12.36
N ASN A 232 18.92 15.39 12.21
CA ASN A 232 17.81 15.24 13.14
C ASN A 232 17.80 13.90 13.89
N VAL A 233 18.20 13.92 15.16
CA VAL A 233 18.29 12.70 16.00
C VAL A 233 16.91 12.11 16.26
N GLY A 234 16.63 10.96 15.63
CA GLY A 234 15.35 10.26 15.78
C GLY A 234 14.33 10.55 14.68
N SER A 235 14.76 11.16 13.56
CA SER A 235 13.89 11.37 12.42
C SER A 235 13.37 10.05 11.81
N MET A 236 12.31 10.16 11.00
CA MET A 236 11.77 9.06 10.22
C MET A 236 11.57 9.50 8.77
N LYS A 237 12.26 8.82 7.85
CA LYS A 237 12.02 8.92 6.40
C LYS A 237 10.76 8.11 6.06
N VAL A 238 9.73 8.78 5.57
CA VAL A 238 8.41 8.19 5.30
C VAL A 238 7.90 8.55 3.91
N GLY A 239 7.28 7.57 3.25
CA GLY A 239 6.65 7.72 1.95
C GLY A 239 5.14 7.93 2.04
N ASN A 240 4.53 8.21 0.89
CA ASN A 240 3.10 8.42 0.74
C ASN A 240 2.44 7.61 -0.39
N GLY A 241 3.13 6.66 -1.05
CA GLY A 241 2.58 5.78 -2.09
C GLY A 241 2.50 6.37 -3.51
N ASP A 242 2.00 5.57 -4.47
CA ASP A 242 2.17 5.72 -5.93
C ASP A 242 3.66 5.68 -6.35
N ASP A 243 4.36 4.66 -5.84
CA ASP A 243 5.79 4.51 -6.02
C ASP A 243 6.16 3.34 -6.92
N LEU A 244 5.44 2.21 -6.91
CA LEU A 244 5.85 1.03 -7.68
C LEU A 244 5.59 1.15 -9.20
N ALA A 245 4.64 1.99 -9.62
CA ALA A 245 4.26 2.24 -11.02
C ALA A 245 3.81 3.71 -11.20
N SER A 246 3.62 4.29 -12.39
CA SER A 246 3.54 3.72 -13.74
C SER A 246 4.72 4.13 -14.64
N SER A 247 5.88 3.46 -14.53
CA SER A 247 7.05 3.72 -15.41
C SER A 247 7.42 2.51 -16.28
N VAL A 248 8.38 2.71 -17.19
CA VAL A 248 8.98 1.63 -17.98
C VAL A 248 9.79 0.69 -17.11
N LEU A 249 10.54 1.22 -16.15
CA LEU A 249 11.26 0.43 -15.15
C LEU A 249 10.26 -0.48 -14.41
N SER A 250 9.10 0.06 -14.00
CA SER A 250 8.03 -0.71 -13.35
C SER A 250 7.49 -1.85 -14.21
N SER A 251 7.31 -1.63 -15.51
CA SER A 251 6.80 -2.67 -16.42
C SER A 251 7.85 -3.70 -16.86
N PHE A 252 9.14 -3.40 -16.71
CA PHE A 252 10.23 -4.35 -16.99
C PHE A 252 10.73 -5.09 -15.74
N PHE A 253 10.62 -4.48 -14.56
CA PHE A 253 11.17 -4.96 -13.30
C PHE A 253 10.10 -5.14 -12.21
N GLU A 254 8.82 -5.02 -12.57
CA GLU A 254 7.67 -5.31 -11.70
C GLU A 254 7.71 -4.53 -10.36
N GLY A 255 8.29 -3.32 -10.35
CA GLY A 255 8.48 -2.47 -9.16
C GLY A 255 9.67 -2.84 -8.26
N GLU A 256 10.44 -3.89 -8.61
CA GLU A 256 11.63 -4.36 -7.86
C GLU A 256 12.66 -3.23 -7.72
N HIS A 257 12.84 -2.45 -8.78
CA HIS A 257 13.80 -1.34 -8.86
C HIS A 257 13.53 -0.21 -7.83
N MET A 258 12.25 0.11 -7.56
CA MET A 258 11.89 1.08 -6.52
C MET A 258 12.08 0.48 -5.13
N THR A 259 11.74 -0.79 -4.95
CA THR A 259 11.88 -1.48 -3.66
C THR A 259 13.36 -1.56 -3.26
N ASP A 260 14.24 -1.90 -4.19
CA ASP A 260 15.70 -1.88 -3.99
C ASP A 260 16.21 -0.47 -3.65
N ALA A 261 15.77 0.55 -4.40
CA ALA A 261 16.16 1.95 -4.15
C ALA A 261 15.69 2.45 -2.78
N PHE A 262 14.49 2.07 -2.34
CA PHE A 262 13.91 2.47 -1.04
C PHE A 262 14.58 1.74 0.12
N ASN A 263 14.90 0.46 -0.06
CA ASN A 263 15.70 -0.33 0.88
C ASN A 263 17.10 0.29 1.06
N ALA A 264 17.80 0.60 -0.04
CA ALA A 264 19.12 1.22 0.00
C ALA A 264 19.09 2.67 0.54
N GLY A 265 18.07 3.44 0.16
CA GLY A 265 17.79 4.77 0.70
C GLY A 265 17.36 4.79 2.17
N GLY A 266 17.07 3.62 2.74
CA GLY A 266 16.68 3.46 4.14
C GLY A 266 15.35 4.13 4.47
N LEU A 267 14.36 4.02 3.57
CA LEU A 267 12.97 4.37 3.89
C LEU A 267 12.51 3.58 5.11
N ARG A 268 11.63 4.15 5.95
CA ARG A 268 11.18 3.50 7.19
C ARG A 268 9.75 2.95 7.07
N TYR A 269 8.86 3.81 6.58
CA TYR A 269 7.43 3.53 6.41
C TYR A 269 6.94 4.08 5.09
N ASP A 270 5.90 3.44 4.56
CA ASP A 270 5.19 3.90 3.37
C ASP A 270 3.70 3.52 3.48
N THR A 271 2.85 4.14 2.67
CA THR A 271 1.46 3.72 2.46
C THR A 271 1.28 3.27 1.02
N TYR A 272 0.11 2.70 0.71
CA TYR A 272 -0.25 2.42 -0.67
C TYR A 272 -0.95 3.62 -1.31
N GLY A 273 -0.58 3.91 -2.55
CA GLY A 273 -1.41 4.61 -3.52
C GLY A 273 -2.07 3.63 -4.51
N ASN A 274 -2.79 4.16 -5.49
CA ASN A 274 -3.40 3.38 -6.57
C ASN A 274 -2.39 2.75 -7.54
N HIS A 275 -1.37 3.49 -7.96
CA HIS A 275 -0.39 3.03 -8.95
C HIS A 275 0.48 1.88 -8.41
N ASP A 276 0.55 1.68 -7.09
CA ASP A 276 1.17 0.50 -6.47
C ASP A 276 0.48 -0.84 -6.84
N PHE A 277 -0.69 -0.79 -7.48
CA PHE A 277 -1.49 -1.94 -7.93
C PHE A 277 -1.64 -2.06 -9.45
N ASP A 278 -1.00 -1.20 -10.25
CA ASP A 278 -1.13 -1.26 -11.72
C ASP A 278 -0.61 -2.57 -12.31
N LEU A 279 0.37 -3.16 -11.62
CA LEU A 279 0.97 -4.45 -11.93
C LEU A 279 0.17 -5.63 -11.34
N GLY A 280 -0.88 -5.35 -10.56
CA GLY A 280 -1.75 -6.32 -9.90
C GLY A 280 -1.29 -6.74 -8.51
N PRO A 281 -2.21 -7.27 -7.68
CA PRO A 281 -2.02 -7.39 -6.24
C PRO A 281 -1.05 -8.50 -5.83
N ASP A 282 -0.76 -9.46 -6.71
CA ASP A 282 0.26 -10.48 -6.45
C ASP A 282 1.66 -9.88 -6.56
N ILE A 283 1.91 -9.01 -7.54
CA ILE A 283 3.17 -8.27 -7.65
C ILE A 283 3.33 -7.28 -6.48
N THR A 284 2.27 -6.53 -6.13
CA THR A 284 2.30 -5.64 -4.94
C THR A 284 2.65 -6.43 -3.66
N ARG A 285 2.16 -7.67 -3.50
CA ARG A 285 2.50 -8.53 -2.36
C ARG A 285 3.96 -8.96 -2.37
N ASP A 286 4.51 -9.31 -3.53
CA ASP A 286 5.91 -9.67 -3.64
C ASP A 286 6.80 -8.46 -3.28
N ARG A 287 6.48 -7.25 -3.79
CA ARG A 287 7.19 -6.01 -3.38
C ARG A 287 7.10 -5.70 -1.88
N VAL A 288 5.95 -5.92 -1.26
CA VAL A 288 5.79 -5.81 0.21
C VAL A 288 6.63 -6.85 0.97
N ALA A 289 6.89 -8.03 0.39
CA ALA A 289 7.76 -9.05 0.98
C ALA A 289 9.26 -8.78 0.76
N ASP A 290 9.61 -8.07 -0.31
CA ASP A 290 10.96 -7.66 -0.68
C ASP A 290 11.41 -6.36 0.04
N SER A 291 10.48 -5.64 0.68
CA SER A 291 10.74 -4.38 1.39
C SER A 291 11.38 -4.58 2.77
N GLU A 292 12.44 -3.83 3.07
CA GLU A 292 12.99 -3.67 4.43
C GLU A 292 12.22 -2.61 5.25
N PHE A 293 11.54 -1.69 4.57
CA PHE A 293 10.58 -0.74 5.15
C PHE A 293 9.20 -1.40 5.37
N THR A 294 8.36 -0.81 6.23
CA THR A 294 7.02 -1.36 6.52
C THR A 294 5.92 -0.58 5.82
N TRP A 295 5.18 -1.25 4.95
CA TRP A 295 3.93 -0.75 4.36
C TRP A 295 2.81 -0.67 5.40
N LEU A 296 2.10 0.45 5.44
CA LEU A 296 1.06 0.76 6.41
C LEU A 296 -0.26 1.11 5.71
N SER A 297 -1.39 0.57 6.18
CA SER A 297 -2.72 1.04 5.75
C SER A 297 -3.82 0.74 6.76
N ALA A 298 -4.56 1.77 7.17
CA ALA A 298 -5.76 1.66 8.00
C ALA A 298 -6.95 1.09 7.23
N ASN A 299 -7.09 1.44 5.95
CA ASN A 299 -8.31 1.27 5.16
C ASN A 299 -8.23 0.23 4.02
N LEU A 300 -7.04 -0.23 3.60
CA LEU A 300 -6.91 -1.30 2.62
C LEU A 300 -6.87 -2.69 3.28
N LEU A 301 -7.94 -3.48 3.12
CA LEU A 301 -8.10 -4.79 3.74
C LEU A 301 -8.10 -5.95 2.73
N ASP A 302 -7.75 -7.14 3.21
CA ASP A 302 -7.84 -8.42 2.51
C ASP A 302 -9.09 -9.17 2.98
N GLU A 303 -10.10 -9.33 2.11
CA GLU A 303 -11.39 -9.94 2.46
C GLU A 303 -11.27 -11.38 2.98
N ARG A 304 -10.21 -12.09 2.60
CA ARG A 304 -9.99 -13.50 2.99
C ARG A 304 -9.62 -13.63 4.46
N THR A 305 -9.05 -12.59 5.05
CA THR A 305 -8.53 -12.57 6.43
C THR A 305 -9.29 -11.59 7.33
N GLY A 306 -9.83 -10.51 6.76
CA GLY A 306 -10.37 -9.36 7.51
C GLY A 306 -9.28 -8.49 8.15
N ASP A 307 -8.05 -8.63 7.69
CA ASP A 307 -6.85 -7.91 8.13
C ASP A 307 -6.36 -6.97 7.01
N VAL A 308 -5.35 -6.14 7.28
CA VAL A 308 -4.69 -5.30 6.26
C VAL A 308 -4.21 -6.15 5.07
N PHE A 309 -4.26 -5.58 3.86
CA PHE A 309 -3.65 -6.17 2.67
C PHE A 309 -2.16 -6.50 2.92
N ALA A 310 -1.66 -7.56 2.27
CA ALA A 310 -0.28 -8.03 2.39
C ALA A 310 0.27 -8.28 3.83
N LYS A 311 -0.59 -8.48 4.84
CA LYS A 311 -0.17 -8.72 6.24
C LYS A 311 0.85 -9.85 6.43
N ASP A 312 0.67 -10.96 5.71
CA ASP A 312 1.55 -12.13 5.75
C ASP A 312 2.91 -11.89 5.06
N GLN A 313 3.02 -10.84 4.24
CA GLN A 313 4.23 -10.43 3.54
C GLN A 313 5.06 -9.47 4.40
N GLY A 314 4.41 -8.49 5.03
CA GLY A 314 5.10 -7.50 5.87
C GLY A 314 4.21 -6.38 6.40
N ALA A 315 3.16 -6.02 5.65
CA ALA A 315 2.33 -4.86 5.93
C ALA A 315 1.60 -4.89 7.29
N ARG A 316 1.30 -3.70 7.82
CA ARG A 316 0.62 -3.52 9.11
C ARG A 316 -0.52 -2.51 8.99
N ARG A 317 -1.53 -2.65 9.85
CA ARG A 317 -2.64 -1.67 9.91
C ARG A 317 -2.21 -0.37 10.61
N TYR A 318 -1.28 -0.50 11.54
CA TYR A 318 -0.48 0.57 12.15
C TYR A 318 0.77 -0.05 12.77
N ILE A 319 1.72 0.79 13.16
CA ILE A 319 2.86 0.42 14.01
C ILE A 319 3.03 1.45 15.14
N LEU A 320 3.70 1.04 16.22
CA LEU A 320 4.18 1.94 17.26
C LEU A 320 5.72 1.91 17.23
N ASP A 321 6.33 3.08 17.16
CA ASP A 321 7.77 3.24 16.96
C ASP A 321 8.40 4.17 18.00
N GLN A 322 9.57 3.82 18.50
CA GLN A 322 10.20 4.49 19.63
C GLN A 322 11.18 5.56 19.12
N VAL A 323 10.81 6.83 19.29
CA VAL A 323 11.59 8.01 18.92
C VAL A 323 12.01 8.75 20.19
N GLY A 324 13.26 8.55 20.63
CA GLY A 324 13.69 8.99 21.96
C GLY A 324 12.85 8.29 23.04
N ASP A 325 12.24 9.07 23.93
CA ASP A 325 11.29 8.57 24.94
C ASP A 325 9.83 8.50 24.44
N LEU A 326 9.53 9.15 23.30
CA LEU A 326 8.21 9.20 22.67
C LEU A 326 7.91 7.92 21.86
N LEU A 327 6.65 7.49 21.89
CA LEU A 327 6.14 6.39 21.10
C LEU A 327 5.21 6.94 20.02
N VAL A 328 5.63 6.85 18.75
CA VAL A 328 4.91 7.38 17.60
C VAL A 328 4.07 6.27 16.96
N GLY A 329 2.76 6.46 16.93
CA GLY A 329 1.85 5.64 16.15
C GLY A 329 1.82 6.10 14.70
N VAL A 330 2.10 5.20 13.76
CA VAL A 330 2.07 5.50 12.32
C VAL A 330 1.08 4.56 11.63
N THR A 331 0.25 5.11 10.76
CA THR A 331 -0.63 4.37 9.84
C THR A 331 -0.64 5.04 8.46
N GLY A 332 -1.15 4.36 7.44
CA GLY A 332 -1.33 4.90 6.09
C GLY A 332 -2.80 4.92 5.67
N VAL A 333 -3.15 5.67 4.62
CA VAL A 333 -4.46 5.60 3.95
C VAL A 333 -4.29 5.68 2.43
N ILE A 334 -5.03 4.84 1.71
CA ILE A 334 -5.14 4.86 0.24
C ILE A 334 -6.43 5.58 -0.18
N ASN A 335 -6.43 6.23 -1.34
CA ASN A 335 -7.61 6.86 -1.94
C ASN A 335 -8.75 5.85 -2.20
N GLU A 336 -9.98 6.31 -1.94
CA GLU A 336 -11.20 5.51 -2.11
C GLU A 336 -11.52 5.20 -3.59
N GLU A 337 -10.96 5.98 -4.54
CA GLU A 337 -11.12 5.76 -5.98
C GLU A 337 -10.24 4.62 -6.53
N ALA A 338 -9.25 4.11 -5.77
CA ALA A 338 -8.33 3.06 -6.24
C ALA A 338 -9.01 1.85 -6.93
N PRO A 339 -10.12 1.26 -6.42
CA PRO A 339 -10.79 0.14 -7.07
C PRO A 339 -11.29 0.42 -8.50
N ASP A 340 -11.51 1.69 -8.86
CA ASP A 340 -12.06 2.11 -10.15
C ASP A 340 -10.98 2.48 -11.19
N ILE A 341 -9.75 2.76 -10.72
CA ILE A 341 -8.63 3.29 -11.52
C ILE A 341 -7.43 2.34 -11.63
N THR A 342 -7.31 1.33 -10.76
CA THR A 342 -6.24 0.32 -10.80
C THR A 342 -6.77 -1.10 -10.57
N ASN A 343 -5.89 -2.11 -10.53
CA ASN A 343 -6.25 -3.51 -10.33
C ASN A 343 -5.89 -4.01 -8.92
N LEU A 344 -6.75 -3.72 -7.93
CA LEU A 344 -6.61 -4.26 -6.57
C LEU A 344 -6.90 -5.79 -6.49
N GLY A 345 -7.55 -6.36 -7.52
CA GLY A 345 -8.00 -7.75 -7.58
C GLY A 345 -9.20 -8.08 -6.67
N GLU A 346 -9.76 -9.28 -6.85
CA GLU A 346 -11.07 -9.69 -6.29
C GLU A 346 -11.12 -9.82 -4.75
N ASN A 347 -10.00 -9.74 -4.03
CA ASN A 347 -9.89 -10.03 -2.59
C ASN A 347 -9.42 -8.82 -1.77
N ALA A 348 -9.24 -7.66 -2.38
CA ALA A 348 -8.84 -6.43 -1.70
C ALA A 348 -10.00 -5.45 -1.64
N THR A 349 -10.13 -4.71 -0.54
CA THR A 349 -11.21 -3.74 -0.34
C THR A 349 -10.67 -2.49 0.31
N VAL A 350 -10.94 -1.34 -0.30
CA VAL A 350 -10.73 -0.03 0.31
C VAL A 350 -11.95 0.32 1.14
N GLN A 351 -11.74 0.60 2.42
CA GLN A 351 -12.75 1.18 3.30
C GLN A 351 -12.76 2.71 3.17
N ASP A 352 -13.93 3.31 3.44
CA ASP A 352 -14.05 4.75 3.69
C ASP A 352 -13.03 5.17 4.76
N VAL A 353 -12.32 6.26 4.51
CA VAL A 353 -11.19 6.70 5.32
C VAL A 353 -11.65 7.16 6.71
N LYS A 354 -12.82 7.80 6.81
CA LYS A 354 -13.34 8.35 8.07
C LYS A 354 -13.62 7.26 9.13
N PRO A 355 -14.33 6.14 8.86
CA PRO A 355 -14.49 5.05 9.81
C PRO A 355 -13.21 4.24 10.02
N ALA A 356 -12.33 4.12 9.03
CA ALA A 356 -11.05 3.42 9.19
C ALA A 356 -10.13 4.14 10.20
N LEU A 357 -9.98 5.46 10.08
CA LEU A 357 -9.21 6.26 11.05
C LEU A 357 -9.88 6.28 12.44
N ARG A 358 -11.22 6.37 12.51
CA ARG A 358 -11.98 6.20 13.78
C ARG A 358 -11.81 4.83 14.44
N GLU A 359 -11.44 3.79 13.68
CA GLU A 359 -11.12 2.48 14.25
C GLU A 359 -9.65 2.39 14.69
N VAL A 360 -8.71 2.85 13.86
CA VAL A 360 -7.27 2.58 14.01
C VAL A 360 -6.57 3.58 14.93
N VAL A 361 -6.91 4.87 14.87
CA VAL A 361 -6.25 5.91 15.69
C VAL A 361 -6.52 5.72 17.19
N PRO A 362 -7.75 5.41 17.66
CA PRO A 362 -7.97 5.08 19.06
C PRO A 362 -7.23 3.82 19.53
N GLN A 363 -6.90 2.89 18.63
CA GLN A 363 -6.08 1.71 18.95
C GLN A 363 -4.60 2.10 19.15
N MET A 364 -4.04 2.93 18.25
CA MET A 364 -2.69 3.48 18.43
C MET A 364 -2.54 4.21 19.77
N ARG A 365 -3.50 5.08 20.11
CA ARG A 365 -3.53 5.78 21.41
C ARG A 365 -3.68 4.82 22.60
N ALA A 366 -4.56 3.83 22.50
CA ALA A 366 -4.78 2.85 23.57
C ALA A 366 -3.57 1.92 23.81
N ASP A 367 -2.81 1.63 22.77
CA ASP A 367 -1.55 0.87 22.86
C ASP A 367 -0.35 1.72 23.29
N GLY A 368 -0.51 3.05 23.38
CA GLY A 368 0.42 3.97 24.05
C GLY A 368 1.08 5.04 23.17
N ALA A 369 0.54 5.34 21.97
CA ALA A 369 1.08 6.39 21.11
C ALA A 369 0.98 7.80 21.73
N ASP A 370 2.12 8.41 22.04
CA ASP A 370 2.26 9.80 22.45
C ASP A 370 2.02 10.75 21.25
N VAL A 371 2.44 10.33 20.04
CA VAL A 371 2.18 11.06 18.78
C VAL A 371 1.50 10.12 17.77
N VAL A 372 0.55 10.60 16.97
CA VAL A 372 -0.09 9.86 15.88
C VAL A 372 0.08 10.58 14.54
N VAL A 373 0.67 9.85 13.58
CA VAL A 373 0.95 10.27 12.21
C VAL A 373 0.16 9.41 11.21
N VAL A 374 -0.42 10.05 10.19
CA VAL A 374 -1.03 9.36 9.04
C VAL A 374 -0.27 9.70 7.76
N LEU A 375 0.19 8.67 7.05
CA LEU A 375 0.73 8.77 5.68
C LEU A 375 -0.46 8.75 4.71
N SER A 376 -0.59 9.76 3.86
CA SER A 376 -1.82 10.02 3.10
C SER A 376 -1.59 9.93 1.58
N HIS A 377 -2.25 8.96 0.95
CA HIS A 377 -2.44 8.94 -0.50
C HIS A 377 -3.83 9.45 -0.91
N LEU A 378 -4.29 10.54 -0.29
CA LEU A 378 -5.50 11.27 -0.67
C LEU A 378 -5.11 12.61 -1.30
N SER A 379 -5.95 13.17 -2.16
CA SER A 379 -5.77 14.55 -2.59
C SER A 379 -6.15 15.51 -1.46
N SER A 380 -5.42 16.61 -1.34
CA SER A 380 -5.53 17.56 -0.23
C SER A 380 -6.97 18.04 0.01
N PRO A 381 -7.79 18.40 -1.01
CA PRO A 381 -9.17 18.77 -0.78
C PRO A 381 -10.02 17.68 -0.12
N VAL A 382 -9.74 16.40 -0.41
CA VAL A 382 -10.40 15.25 0.21
C VAL A 382 -9.87 15.04 1.64
N MET A 383 -8.55 15.12 1.84
CA MET A 383 -7.97 14.97 3.19
C MET A 383 -8.36 16.12 4.13
N GLU A 384 -8.54 17.33 3.61
CA GLU A 384 -9.07 18.49 4.35
C GLU A 384 -10.52 18.25 4.82
N ASP A 385 -11.38 17.66 3.97
CA ASP A 385 -12.75 17.26 4.36
C ASP A 385 -12.75 16.09 5.36
N VAL A 386 -11.83 15.13 5.21
CA VAL A 386 -11.59 14.07 6.20
C VAL A 386 -11.23 14.66 7.56
N LEU A 387 -10.21 15.52 7.64
CA LEU A 387 -9.77 16.13 8.91
C LEU A 387 -10.83 17.07 9.52
N ALA A 388 -11.59 17.80 8.70
CA ALA A 388 -12.70 18.63 9.16
C ALA A 388 -13.80 17.82 9.88
N ASP A 389 -14.05 16.59 9.42
CA ASP A 389 -15.05 15.65 9.96
C ASP A 389 -14.51 14.71 11.07
N LEU A 390 -13.23 14.79 11.43
CA LEU A 390 -12.56 13.92 12.42
C LEU A 390 -12.15 14.66 13.71
N ASP A 391 -12.92 15.68 14.14
CA ASP A 391 -12.70 16.37 15.42
C ASP A 391 -12.84 15.47 16.67
N ASP A 392 -13.37 14.26 16.50
CA ASP A 392 -13.46 13.19 17.51
C ASP A 392 -12.25 12.24 17.54
N VAL A 393 -11.24 12.43 16.67
CA VAL A 393 -10.09 11.52 16.53
C VAL A 393 -8.76 12.26 16.70
N ALA A 394 -7.96 11.84 17.68
CA ALA A 394 -6.69 12.48 18.03
C ALA A 394 -5.53 12.10 17.09
N ILE A 395 -5.55 12.66 15.87
CA ILE A 395 -4.44 12.65 14.89
C ILE A 395 -3.62 13.93 15.08
N ASP A 396 -2.30 13.83 15.22
CA ASP A 396 -1.44 15.01 15.39
C ASP A 396 -0.88 15.51 14.07
N ALA A 397 -0.50 14.60 13.17
CA ALA A 397 0.02 14.96 11.86
C ALA A 397 -0.48 14.06 10.72
N VAL A 398 -0.56 14.66 9.54
CA VAL A 398 -0.77 14.00 8.24
C VAL A 398 0.30 14.50 7.28
N VAL A 399 0.91 13.57 6.54
CA VAL A 399 1.88 13.87 5.48
C VAL A 399 1.48 13.15 4.19
N GLY A 400 1.66 13.80 3.04
CA GLY A 400 1.45 13.20 1.72
C GLY A 400 0.19 13.66 0.99
N ASP A 401 0.29 13.65 -0.34
CA ASP A 401 -0.78 14.08 -1.26
C ASP A 401 -0.79 13.26 -2.57
N HIS A 402 -1.99 12.96 -3.07
CA HIS A 402 -2.20 12.28 -4.37
C HIS A 402 -2.26 13.24 -5.58
N ALA A 403 -2.53 14.53 -5.37
CA ALA A 403 -2.76 15.52 -6.43
C ALA A 403 -1.59 16.54 -6.56
N ALA A 404 -0.38 16.11 -6.19
CA ALA A 404 0.87 16.88 -6.22
C ALA A 404 0.75 18.31 -5.64
N GLN A 405 -0.04 18.50 -4.59
CA GLN A 405 -0.14 19.79 -3.91
C GLN A 405 1.14 20.10 -3.13
N VAL A 406 1.68 21.30 -3.33
CA VAL A 406 2.82 21.83 -2.56
C VAL A 406 2.31 22.89 -1.59
N PHE A 407 2.58 22.69 -0.30
CA PHE A 407 2.34 23.69 0.74
C PHE A 407 3.67 24.35 1.14
N GLU A 408 3.77 25.67 1.00
CA GLU A 408 4.93 26.44 1.51
C GLU A 408 5.05 26.34 3.05
N GLU A 409 3.92 26.15 3.74
CA GLU A 409 3.79 25.97 5.20
C GLU A 409 2.61 25.00 5.47
N PRO A 410 2.67 24.12 6.50
CA PRO A 410 1.61 23.17 6.77
C PRO A 410 0.28 23.83 7.15
N LYS A 411 -0.83 23.16 6.83
CA LYS A 411 -2.17 23.54 7.29
C LYS A 411 -2.42 22.98 8.68
N VAL A 412 -3.19 23.67 9.53
CA VAL A 412 -3.65 23.13 10.81
C VAL A 412 -5.18 23.03 10.81
N ILE A 413 -5.70 21.81 10.92
CA ILE A 413 -7.14 21.50 10.82
C ILE A 413 -7.53 20.68 12.06
N ASN A 414 -8.45 21.22 12.86
CA ASN A 414 -8.89 20.62 14.13
C ASN A 414 -7.77 20.26 15.14
N GLY A 415 -6.57 20.84 14.97
CA GLY A 415 -5.38 20.56 15.78
C GLY A 415 -4.36 19.66 15.07
N THR A 416 -4.75 18.97 14.01
CA THR A 416 -3.86 18.15 13.17
C THR A 416 -3.05 19.03 12.21
N VAL A 417 -1.75 18.83 12.18
CA VAL A 417 -0.82 19.44 11.21
C VAL A 417 -0.86 18.64 9.90
N PHE A 418 -1.10 19.27 8.76
CA PHE A 418 -1.19 18.62 7.45
C PHE A 418 -0.17 19.23 6.48
N SER A 419 0.79 18.43 6.06
CA SER A 419 1.86 18.78 5.13
C SER A 419 1.76 17.99 3.82
N ALA A 420 2.04 18.66 2.70
CA ALA A 420 2.05 18.09 1.36
C ALA A 420 3.13 18.82 0.56
N VAL A 421 4.03 18.09 -0.13
CA VAL A 421 5.22 18.68 -0.77
C VAL A 421 5.32 18.43 -2.28
N GLY A 422 4.23 18.05 -2.93
CA GLY A 422 4.19 17.74 -4.36
C GLY A 422 4.34 16.24 -4.65
N ASP A 423 4.86 15.93 -5.83
CA ASP A 423 5.23 14.59 -6.27
C ASP A 423 6.61 14.62 -6.99
N GLN A 424 7.06 13.48 -7.51
CA GLN A 424 8.40 13.34 -8.10
C GLN A 424 9.51 13.74 -7.09
N PHE A 425 10.59 14.36 -7.58
CA PHE A 425 11.80 14.63 -6.80
C PHE A 425 12.02 16.12 -6.52
N GLU A 426 11.02 17.00 -6.72
CA GLU A 426 11.22 18.45 -6.63
C GLU A 426 11.50 18.90 -5.18
N PHE A 427 10.73 18.40 -4.21
CA PHE A 427 10.85 18.79 -2.81
C PHE A 427 10.92 17.62 -1.82
N VAL A 428 11.62 17.85 -0.71
CA VAL A 428 11.56 17.06 0.53
C VAL A 428 11.00 17.96 1.65
N GLY A 429 9.95 17.52 2.32
CA GLY A 429 9.39 18.12 3.53
C GLY A 429 10.10 17.62 4.79
N GLU A 430 10.59 18.56 5.59
CA GLU A 430 11.08 18.32 6.94
C GLU A 430 10.05 18.91 7.93
N LEU A 431 9.26 18.05 8.58
CA LEU A 431 8.26 18.44 9.57
C LEU A 431 8.67 17.95 10.96
N THR A 432 8.99 18.87 11.86
CA THR A 432 9.28 18.55 13.27
C THR A 432 8.10 18.93 14.15
N LEU A 433 7.59 17.96 14.92
CA LEU A 433 6.55 18.14 15.92
C LEU A 433 7.20 18.27 17.30
N ASP A 434 6.93 19.38 17.99
CA ASP A 434 7.28 19.55 19.40
C ASP A 434 6.23 18.88 20.28
N VAL A 435 6.65 18.02 21.20
CA VAL A 435 5.80 17.39 22.20
C VAL A 435 6.15 17.95 23.57
N GLU A 436 5.15 18.51 24.24
CA GLU A 436 5.21 18.88 25.66
C GLU A 436 4.12 18.11 26.41
N ALA A 437 4.47 17.47 27.53
CA ALA A 437 3.52 16.73 28.36
C ALA A 437 2.72 15.63 27.63
N GLY A 438 3.30 14.99 26.62
CA GLY A 438 2.66 13.93 25.84
C GLY A 438 1.58 14.40 24.85
N GLU A 439 1.47 15.71 24.60
CA GLU A 439 0.63 16.30 23.55
C GLU A 439 1.51 17.12 22.58
N VAL A 440 1.18 17.13 21.29
CA VAL A 440 1.89 18.01 20.33
C VAL A 440 1.54 19.46 20.62
N SER A 441 2.55 20.28 20.93
CA SER A 441 2.40 21.66 21.39
C SER A 441 2.70 22.71 20.32
N ASP A 442 3.62 22.41 19.40
CA ASP A 442 3.99 23.28 18.27
C ASP A 442 4.59 22.45 17.13
N HIS A 443 4.92 23.10 16.01
CA HIS A 443 5.65 22.48 14.90
C HIS A 443 6.56 23.46 14.17
N ASP A 444 7.70 22.97 13.72
CA ASP A 444 8.60 23.64 12.76
C ASP A 444 8.56 22.87 11.43
N PHE A 445 8.58 23.58 10.31
CA PHE A 445 8.59 23.00 8.96
C PHE A 445 9.68 23.62 8.08
N THR A 446 10.23 22.85 7.14
CA THR A 446 11.04 23.35 6.04
C THR A 446 10.79 22.53 4.78
N LEU A 447 10.46 23.23 3.68
CA LEU A 447 10.39 22.67 2.33
C LEU A 447 11.76 22.80 1.65
N HIS A 448 12.41 21.67 1.36
CA HIS A 448 13.73 21.62 0.72
C HIS A 448 13.61 21.35 -0.77
N ASP A 449 13.98 22.33 -1.61
CA ASP A 449 14.15 22.19 -3.06
C ASP A 449 15.38 21.32 -3.37
N LEU A 450 15.19 20.22 -4.09
CA LEU A 450 16.27 19.28 -4.38
C LEU A 450 17.29 19.86 -5.37
N THR A 451 16.85 20.58 -6.40
CA THR A 451 17.77 21.20 -7.38
C THR A 451 18.65 22.24 -6.68
N ALA A 452 18.07 23.06 -5.80
CA ALA A 452 18.82 24.02 -4.98
C ALA A 452 19.78 23.34 -3.99
N ALA A 453 19.39 22.21 -3.40
CA ALA A 453 20.27 21.43 -2.53
C ALA A 453 21.49 20.86 -3.30
N VAL A 454 21.29 20.37 -4.52
CA VAL A 454 22.37 19.92 -5.42
C VAL A 454 23.27 21.09 -5.83
N GLU A 455 22.72 22.28 -6.11
CA GLU A 455 23.51 23.49 -6.39
C GLU A 455 24.38 23.94 -5.19
N ASP A 456 23.93 23.72 -3.94
CA ASP A 456 24.72 23.99 -2.73
C ASP A 456 25.68 22.84 -2.33
N GLY A 457 25.81 21.82 -3.20
CA GLY A 457 26.78 20.74 -3.03
C GLY A 457 26.28 19.56 -2.18
N LEU A 458 24.99 19.26 -2.24
CA LEU A 458 24.48 17.93 -1.90
C LEU A 458 25.16 16.87 -2.79
N GLU A 459 25.58 15.77 -2.19
CA GLU A 459 26.07 14.59 -2.90
C GLU A 459 24.94 13.53 -2.95
N PRO A 460 24.78 12.78 -4.06
CA PRO A 460 23.81 11.68 -4.14
C PRO A 460 24.12 10.57 -3.15
N ASP A 461 23.10 9.81 -2.75
CA ASP A 461 23.33 8.54 -2.06
C ASP A 461 24.03 7.55 -3.00
N PRO A 462 25.22 7.03 -2.63
CA PRO A 462 26.02 6.21 -3.52
C PRO A 462 25.46 4.79 -3.74
N ALA A 463 24.65 4.26 -2.82
CA ALA A 463 24.05 2.94 -2.98
C ALA A 463 22.81 3.03 -3.89
N VAL A 464 21.99 4.06 -3.70
CA VAL A 464 20.85 4.34 -4.59
C VAL A 464 21.33 4.70 -6.01
N ALA A 465 22.45 5.41 -6.14
CA ALA A 465 23.06 5.68 -7.44
C ALA A 465 23.53 4.40 -8.17
N GLU A 466 24.15 3.45 -7.46
CA GLU A 466 24.57 2.16 -8.05
C GLU A 466 23.36 1.33 -8.52
N ILE A 467 22.25 1.35 -7.77
CA ILE A 467 20.98 0.71 -8.14
C ILE A 467 20.35 1.38 -9.37
N LYS A 468 20.33 2.72 -9.42
CA LYS A 468 19.86 3.49 -10.58
C LYS A 468 20.61 3.07 -11.85
N GLU A 469 21.95 3.11 -11.80
CA GLU A 469 22.81 2.71 -12.92
C GLU A 469 22.60 1.23 -13.32
N GLU A 470 22.45 0.30 -12.36
CA GLU A 470 22.22 -1.12 -12.67
C GLU A 470 20.93 -1.34 -13.47
N TYR A 471 19.80 -0.81 -13.00
CA TYR A 471 18.51 -1.00 -13.65
C TYR A 471 18.39 -0.25 -14.98
N GLU A 472 18.96 0.96 -15.09
CA GLU A 472 19.00 1.70 -16.35
C GLU A 472 19.87 1.01 -17.40
N SER A 473 21.01 0.42 -17.01
CA SER A 473 21.84 -0.37 -17.94
C SER A 473 21.12 -1.59 -18.53
N ARG A 474 20.10 -2.11 -17.82
CA ARG A 474 19.23 -3.21 -18.29
C ARG A 474 18.18 -2.74 -19.31
N LEU A 475 18.01 -1.42 -19.50
CA LEU A 475 17.13 -0.80 -20.49
C LEU A 475 17.85 -0.21 -21.71
N GLU A 476 19.18 -0.36 -21.87
CA GLU A 476 19.94 0.19 -23.03
C GLU A 476 19.35 -0.23 -24.40
N ASP A 477 18.77 -1.44 -24.51
CA ASP A 477 18.05 -1.92 -25.71
C ASP A 477 16.75 -1.15 -26.02
N LEU A 478 16.34 -0.19 -25.18
CA LEU A 478 15.22 0.72 -25.39
C LEU A 478 15.67 2.11 -25.90
N ASP A 479 16.94 2.48 -25.78
CA ASP A 479 17.45 3.73 -26.35
C ASP A 479 17.63 3.68 -27.88
N GLU A 480 17.33 2.54 -28.51
CA GLU A 480 17.25 2.41 -29.96
C GLU A 480 16.28 3.45 -30.55
N VAL A 481 16.81 4.31 -31.44
CA VAL A 481 16.02 5.22 -32.27
C VAL A 481 15.24 4.39 -33.29
N ILE A 482 13.92 4.33 -33.11
CA ILE A 482 12.99 3.53 -33.93
C ILE A 482 12.48 4.31 -35.14
N GLY A 483 12.53 5.64 -35.11
CA GLY A 483 12.11 6.50 -36.21
C GLY A 483 12.26 7.98 -35.83
N THR A 484 11.64 8.85 -36.61
CA THR A 484 11.65 10.30 -36.34
C THR A 484 10.26 10.91 -36.42
N THR A 485 10.08 12.07 -35.80
CA THR A 485 8.87 12.89 -35.93
C THR A 485 9.17 14.27 -36.51
N GLU A 486 8.31 14.74 -37.41
CA GLU A 486 8.34 16.09 -38.01
C GLU A 486 7.49 17.11 -37.24
N VAL A 487 6.92 16.74 -36.09
CA VAL A 487 6.05 17.61 -35.27
C VAL A 487 6.28 17.34 -33.78
N PRO A 488 6.00 18.30 -32.87
CA PRO A 488 5.99 18.05 -31.44
C PRO A 488 4.93 16.99 -31.08
N LEU A 489 5.21 16.15 -30.10
CA LEU A 489 4.27 15.14 -29.59
C LEU A 489 3.76 15.60 -28.23
N ASP A 490 2.46 15.89 -28.14
CA ASP A 490 1.85 16.36 -26.90
C ASP A 490 1.26 15.20 -26.09
N THR A 491 1.73 15.05 -24.86
CA THR A 491 1.30 14.03 -23.88
C THR A 491 1.00 14.66 -22.52
N ARG A 492 0.89 15.99 -22.47
CA ARG A 492 0.53 16.73 -21.26
C ARG A 492 -0.84 16.29 -20.75
N GLU A 493 -0.95 16.05 -19.46
CA GLU A 493 -2.17 15.65 -18.76
C GLU A 493 -3.31 16.61 -19.05
N ALA A 494 -3.04 17.90 -18.89
CA ALA A 494 -3.97 18.98 -19.19
C ALA A 494 -4.48 19.00 -20.65
N VAL A 495 -3.79 18.32 -21.58
CA VAL A 495 -4.19 18.20 -23.00
C VAL A 495 -4.88 16.85 -23.23
N VAL A 496 -4.19 15.73 -22.95
CA VAL A 496 -4.69 14.37 -23.26
C VAL A 496 -5.95 14.00 -22.46
N ARG A 497 -6.22 14.71 -21.35
CA ARG A 497 -7.41 14.52 -20.51
C ARG A 497 -8.51 15.56 -20.67
N THR A 498 -8.38 16.53 -21.60
CA THR A 498 -9.40 17.59 -21.80
C THR A 498 -9.72 17.92 -23.26
N GLU A 499 -8.77 17.75 -24.18
CA GLU A 499 -8.90 18.15 -25.59
C GLU A 499 -8.24 17.16 -26.55
N GLU A 500 -8.28 17.43 -27.85
CA GLU A 500 -7.70 16.55 -28.87
C GLU A 500 -6.16 16.62 -28.88
N ALA A 501 -5.50 15.52 -28.53
CA ALA A 501 -4.05 15.41 -28.57
C ALA A 501 -3.58 14.73 -29.87
N ASN A 502 -2.55 15.24 -30.52
CA ASN A 502 -2.00 14.61 -31.72
C ASN A 502 -1.40 13.22 -31.44
N THR A 503 -0.78 13.03 -30.28
CA THR A 503 -0.31 11.70 -29.82
C THR A 503 -1.48 10.76 -29.59
N GLY A 504 -2.58 11.24 -29.00
CA GLY A 504 -3.82 10.49 -28.81
C GLY A 504 -4.43 10.02 -30.13
N ASN A 505 -4.49 10.92 -31.12
CA ASN A 505 -4.91 10.60 -32.49
C ASN A 505 -4.06 9.49 -33.12
N TYR A 506 -2.73 9.59 -33.02
CA TYR A 506 -1.81 8.58 -33.57
C TYR A 506 -2.04 7.21 -32.94
N ILE A 507 -2.08 7.15 -31.60
CA ILE A 507 -2.28 5.90 -30.85
C ILE A 507 -3.61 5.25 -31.22
N ALA A 508 -4.70 6.02 -31.20
CA ALA A 508 -6.03 5.52 -31.55
C ALA A 508 -6.12 5.07 -33.02
N ASP A 509 -5.46 5.76 -33.97
CA ASP A 509 -5.38 5.30 -35.36
C ASP A 509 -4.66 3.95 -35.50
N LYS A 510 -3.53 3.75 -34.82
CA LYS A 510 -2.81 2.47 -34.90
C LYS A 510 -3.57 1.33 -34.24
N MET A 511 -4.27 1.59 -33.14
CA MET A 511 -5.20 0.61 -32.55
C MET A 511 -6.32 0.24 -33.53
N ARG A 512 -6.95 1.22 -34.18
CA ARG A 512 -7.99 0.99 -35.21
C ARG A 512 -7.46 0.17 -36.39
N GLU A 513 -6.29 0.54 -36.90
CA GLU A 513 -5.66 -0.05 -38.09
C GLU A 513 -5.19 -1.48 -37.84
N PHE A 514 -4.53 -1.75 -36.71
CA PHE A 514 -4.18 -3.12 -36.30
C PHE A 514 -5.43 -4.00 -36.18
N ALA A 515 -6.47 -3.49 -35.52
CA ALA A 515 -7.68 -4.25 -35.26
C ALA A 515 -8.59 -4.40 -36.49
N ASP A 516 -8.40 -3.65 -37.57
CA ASP A 516 -9.36 -3.49 -38.69
C ASP A 516 -10.76 -3.07 -38.16
N ALA A 517 -10.78 -2.08 -37.27
CA ALA A 517 -12.00 -1.62 -36.57
C ALA A 517 -12.63 -0.38 -37.22
N ASP A 518 -13.93 -0.18 -36.99
CA ASP A 518 -14.65 1.01 -37.48
C ASP A 518 -14.21 2.28 -36.73
N ALA A 519 -13.95 2.13 -35.42
CA ALA A 519 -13.54 3.20 -34.51
C ALA A 519 -12.50 2.71 -33.49
N ALA A 520 -11.83 3.65 -32.82
CA ALA A 520 -10.95 3.39 -31.69
C ALA A 520 -11.09 4.44 -30.59
N LEU A 521 -10.91 4.01 -29.35
CA LEU A 521 -10.92 4.84 -28.13
C LEU A 521 -9.70 4.49 -27.26
N MET A 522 -8.94 5.52 -26.90
CA MET A 522 -7.81 5.48 -25.97
C MET A 522 -8.11 6.46 -24.82
N ASN A 523 -8.12 5.99 -23.58
CA ASN A 523 -8.29 6.86 -22.41
C ASN A 523 -7.03 7.69 -22.16
N GLY A 524 -7.20 9.00 -21.91
CA GLY A 524 -6.11 9.96 -21.73
C GLY A 524 -5.18 9.61 -20.58
N GLY A 525 -5.70 9.04 -19.49
CA GLY A 525 -4.93 8.55 -18.35
C GLY A 525 -3.98 7.39 -18.70
N GLY A 526 -4.25 6.67 -19.79
CA GLY A 526 -3.36 5.66 -20.36
C GLY A 526 -2.18 6.23 -21.15
N ILE A 527 -2.15 7.54 -21.41
CA ILE A 527 -1.06 8.28 -22.05
C ILE A 527 -0.36 9.09 -20.95
N ARG A 528 0.92 8.78 -20.66
CA ARG A 528 1.64 9.30 -19.48
C ARG A 528 2.70 10.34 -19.87
N THR A 529 3.52 10.71 -18.87
CA THR A 529 4.69 11.63 -18.89
C THR A 529 4.43 13.12 -18.71
N ASP A 530 3.18 13.59 -18.83
CA ASP A 530 2.82 15.02 -18.77
C ASP A 530 3.74 15.94 -19.63
N THR A 531 4.21 15.44 -20.78
CA THR A 531 5.31 16.08 -21.52
C THR A 531 4.88 16.57 -22.90
N ARG A 532 5.42 17.70 -23.34
CA ARG A 532 5.38 18.11 -24.75
C ARG A 532 6.75 17.85 -25.39
N TYR A 533 6.91 16.67 -25.96
CA TYR A 533 8.17 16.23 -26.56
C TYR A 533 8.48 17.01 -27.84
N PHE A 534 9.78 17.26 -28.04
CA PHE A 534 10.35 17.86 -29.24
C PHE A 534 9.65 19.17 -29.69
N PRO A 535 9.62 20.21 -28.84
CA PRO A 535 8.85 21.43 -29.11
C PRO A 535 9.26 22.18 -30.40
N ASP A 536 10.49 21.96 -30.89
CA ASP A 536 11.05 22.54 -32.12
C ASP A 536 11.00 21.59 -33.34
N ALA A 537 10.41 20.39 -33.22
CA ALA A 537 10.32 19.43 -34.33
C ALA A 537 9.52 20.01 -35.50
N SER A 538 10.07 19.83 -36.70
CA SER A 538 9.53 20.35 -37.97
C SER A 538 9.96 19.47 -39.15
N PRO A 539 9.32 19.55 -40.33
CA PRO A 539 9.80 18.87 -41.54
C PRO A 539 11.24 19.22 -41.93
N GLU A 540 11.70 20.42 -41.57
CA GLU A 540 13.07 20.88 -41.77
C GLU A 540 14.06 20.43 -40.69
N SER A 541 13.56 19.99 -39.52
CA SER A 541 14.34 19.55 -38.36
C SER A 541 13.57 18.47 -37.58
N PRO A 542 13.44 17.26 -38.14
CA PRO A 542 12.77 16.16 -37.45
C PRO A 542 13.58 15.71 -36.23
N ALA A 543 12.88 15.24 -35.20
CA ALA A 543 13.48 14.74 -33.96
C ALA A 543 13.48 13.20 -33.93
N ASP A 544 14.53 12.61 -33.37
CA ASP A 544 14.66 11.16 -33.18
C ASP A 544 13.70 10.68 -32.07
N VAL A 545 12.96 9.61 -32.33
CA VAL A 545 12.06 8.96 -31.37
C VAL A 545 12.67 7.61 -30.99
N SER A 546 12.97 7.42 -29.70
CA SER A 546 13.46 6.15 -29.17
C SER A 546 12.33 5.21 -28.79
N LYS A 547 12.64 3.91 -28.68
CA LYS A 547 11.73 2.92 -28.12
C LYS A 547 11.37 3.25 -26.66
N LEU A 548 12.34 3.70 -25.86
CA LEU A 548 12.16 4.13 -24.47
C LEU A 548 11.10 5.23 -24.34
N LEU A 549 11.10 6.22 -25.24
CA LEU A 549 10.06 7.27 -25.25
C LEU A 549 8.66 6.67 -25.42
N VAL A 550 8.46 5.75 -26.36
CA VAL A 550 7.15 5.12 -26.57
C VAL A 550 6.69 4.33 -25.35
N PHE A 551 7.61 3.59 -24.71
CA PHE A 551 7.32 2.88 -23.47
C PHE A 551 7.06 3.85 -22.31
N ASN A 552 7.74 5.00 -22.21
CA ASN A 552 7.46 6.02 -21.18
C ASN A 552 6.05 6.63 -21.34
N VAL A 553 5.63 6.90 -22.58
CA VAL A 553 4.29 7.42 -22.91
C VAL A 553 3.19 6.37 -22.71
N LEU A 554 3.51 5.08 -22.91
CA LEU A 554 2.59 3.94 -22.78
C LEU A 554 3.18 2.87 -21.85
N PRO A 555 3.34 3.14 -20.54
CA PRO A 555 4.11 2.27 -19.65
C PRO A 555 3.36 0.99 -19.31
N PHE A 556 2.03 1.03 -19.24
CA PHE A 556 1.21 -0.12 -18.86
C PHE A 556 1.37 -1.31 -19.80
N GLY A 557 1.27 -2.53 -19.25
CA GLY A 557 1.17 -3.79 -19.99
C GLY A 557 -0.10 -3.97 -20.84
N ASN A 558 -0.73 -2.87 -21.25
CA ASN A 558 -2.01 -2.83 -21.94
C ASN A 558 -1.91 -3.42 -23.36
N THR A 559 -2.84 -4.31 -23.71
CA THR A 559 -2.95 -4.94 -25.04
C THR A 559 -4.13 -4.41 -25.84
N VAL A 560 -4.04 -4.45 -27.17
CA VAL A 560 -5.12 -3.95 -28.05
C VAL A 560 -6.25 -4.97 -28.17
N VAL A 561 -7.43 -4.60 -27.68
CA VAL A 561 -8.67 -5.38 -27.72
C VAL A 561 -9.59 -4.84 -28.80
N LYS A 562 -10.30 -5.74 -29.50
CA LYS A 562 -11.36 -5.38 -30.46
C LYS A 562 -12.71 -5.85 -29.96
N LEU A 563 -13.62 -4.92 -29.72
CA LEU A 563 -14.97 -5.18 -29.22
C LEU A 563 -16.00 -5.08 -30.36
N ARG A 564 -17.09 -5.85 -30.26
CA ARG A 564 -18.34 -5.61 -30.99
C ARG A 564 -19.31 -4.87 -30.06
N VAL A 565 -19.65 -3.64 -30.43
CA VAL A 565 -20.44 -2.71 -29.61
C VAL A 565 -21.62 -2.14 -30.39
N THR A 566 -22.66 -1.70 -29.67
CA THR A 566 -23.74 -0.89 -30.27
C THR A 566 -23.36 0.59 -30.33
N GLY A 567 -23.96 1.38 -31.21
CA GLY A 567 -23.78 2.83 -31.20
C GLY A 567 -24.13 3.46 -29.83
N ALA A 568 -25.18 2.97 -29.16
CA ALA A 568 -25.53 3.40 -27.80
C ALA A 568 -24.41 3.17 -26.77
N ALA A 569 -23.63 2.09 -26.92
CA ALA A 569 -22.49 1.80 -26.04
C ALA A 569 -21.30 2.71 -26.33
N ILE A 570 -21.05 3.05 -27.61
CA ILE A 570 -20.05 4.07 -27.97
C ILE A 570 -20.44 5.44 -27.40
N ARG A 571 -21.72 5.85 -27.51
CA ARG A 571 -22.21 7.10 -26.91
C ARG A 571 -22.02 7.10 -25.39
N ALA A 572 -22.40 6.01 -24.71
CA ALA A 572 -22.23 5.89 -23.25
C ALA A 572 -20.76 5.91 -22.82
N ALA A 573 -19.86 5.32 -23.61
CA ALA A 573 -18.42 5.38 -23.38
C ALA A 573 -17.88 6.81 -23.50
N LEU A 574 -18.30 7.57 -24.53
CA LEU A 574 -17.92 8.98 -24.67
C LEU A 574 -18.51 9.86 -23.56
N GLU A 575 -19.76 9.62 -23.15
CA GLU A 575 -20.41 10.30 -22.01
C GLU A 575 -19.66 10.06 -20.69
N ASN A 576 -19.19 8.84 -20.42
CA ASN A 576 -18.28 8.58 -19.29
C ASN A 576 -16.97 9.34 -19.45
N GLY A 577 -16.37 9.30 -20.64
CA GLY A 577 -15.09 9.95 -20.89
C GLY A 577 -15.10 11.47 -20.61
N VAL A 578 -16.21 12.16 -20.91
CA VAL A 578 -16.34 13.61 -20.62
C VAL A 578 -17.05 13.93 -19.28
N SER A 579 -17.25 12.94 -18.41
CA SER A 579 -18.05 13.13 -17.17
C SER A 579 -17.30 13.82 -16.03
N ARG A 580 -15.96 13.83 -16.04
CA ARG A 580 -15.07 14.39 -14.99
C ARG A 580 -13.87 15.12 -15.60
N VAL A 581 -14.09 15.91 -16.66
CA VAL A 581 -13.03 16.67 -17.35
C VAL A 581 -12.45 17.75 -16.43
N GLU A 582 -13.32 18.33 -15.61
CA GLU A 582 -12.99 19.34 -14.60
C GLU A 582 -12.03 18.83 -13.52
N ASP A 583 -12.02 17.52 -13.27
CA ASP A 583 -11.14 16.85 -12.30
C ASP A 583 -9.86 16.31 -12.97
N LEU A 584 -9.63 16.60 -14.27
CA LEU A 584 -8.57 15.98 -15.09
C LEU A 584 -8.57 14.45 -15.04
N ALA A 585 -9.74 13.82 -14.95
CA ALA A 585 -9.84 12.36 -14.82
C ALA A 585 -9.28 11.61 -16.04
N GLY A 586 -8.58 10.50 -15.80
CA GLY A 586 -7.94 9.67 -16.85
C GLY A 586 -8.88 9.20 -17.96
N ARG A 587 -10.17 9.08 -17.67
CA ARG A 587 -11.21 8.56 -18.57
C ARG A 587 -11.42 9.31 -19.89
N PHE A 588 -10.91 10.52 -20.09
CA PHE A 588 -11.17 11.29 -21.32
C PHE A 588 -10.79 10.52 -22.60
N PRO A 589 -11.64 10.49 -23.66
CA PRO A 589 -11.42 9.61 -24.79
C PRO A 589 -10.72 10.32 -25.96
N GLN A 590 -9.44 9.98 -26.18
CA GLN A 590 -8.75 10.20 -27.45
C GLN A 590 -9.25 9.18 -28.49
N VAL A 591 -9.36 9.58 -29.77
CA VAL A 591 -10.17 8.82 -30.75
C VAL A 591 -9.57 8.67 -32.15
N GLY A 592 -9.92 7.56 -32.80
CA GLY A 592 -9.57 7.27 -34.18
C GLY A 592 -10.75 6.72 -34.97
N GLY A 593 -11.02 7.25 -36.16
CA GLY A 593 -12.12 6.77 -37.04
C GLY A 593 -13.52 7.25 -36.66
N LEU A 594 -13.65 7.82 -35.45
CA LEU A 594 -14.81 8.60 -35.02
C LEU A 594 -14.41 10.06 -34.78
N SER A 595 -15.42 10.94 -34.74
CA SER A 595 -15.33 12.29 -34.18
C SER A 595 -16.54 12.56 -33.30
N TYR A 596 -16.42 13.46 -32.33
CA TYR A 596 -17.52 13.87 -31.48
C TYR A 596 -17.47 15.35 -31.08
N THR A 597 -18.64 15.90 -30.79
CA THR A 597 -18.81 17.24 -30.19
C THR A 597 -19.47 17.09 -28.83
N TRP A 598 -18.96 17.81 -27.83
CA TRP A 598 -19.48 17.78 -26.45
C TRP A 598 -19.72 19.17 -25.88
N ASP A 599 -20.65 19.27 -24.93
CA ASP A 599 -21.07 20.49 -24.26
C ASP A 599 -20.64 20.44 -22.78
N PRO A 600 -19.70 21.29 -22.33
CA PRO A 600 -19.23 21.28 -20.94
C PRO A 600 -20.28 21.86 -19.96
N ASP A 601 -21.15 22.76 -20.44
CA ASP A 601 -22.21 23.38 -19.65
C ASP A 601 -23.41 22.42 -19.40
N ALA A 602 -23.41 21.23 -20.01
CA ALA A 602 -24.42 20.20 -19.82
C ALA A 602 -24.10 19.26 -18.64
N ASP A 603 -25.17 18.75 -18.00
CA ASP A 603 -25.08 17.74 -16.92
C ASP A 603 -24.31 16.50 -17.40
N ALA A 604 -23.36 16.02 -16.58
CA ALA A 604 -22.59 14.81 -16.87
C ALA A 604 -23.49 13.61 -17.23
N GLY A 605 -23.13 12.88 -18.29
CA GLY A 605 -23.98 11.84 -18.89
C GLY A 605 -24.99 12.34 -19.92
N ASN A 606 -25.03 13.65 -20.21
CA ASN A 606 -25.78 14.26 -21.32
C ASN A 606 -24.94 15.30 -22.09
N ARG A 607 -23.61 15.15 -22.06
CA ARG A 607 -22.65 16.10 -22.65
C ARG A 607 -22.39 15.86 -24.13
N ILE A 608 -22.65 14.67 -24.67
CA ILE A 608 -22.32 14.33 -26.07
C ILE A 608 -23.41 14.82 -27.03
N VAL A 609 -23.09 15.86 -27.81
CA VAL A 609 -24.00 16.55 -28.74
C VAL A 609 -24.11 15.84 -30.09
N ASP A 610 -22.97 15.48 -30.68
CA ASP A 610 -22.90 14.77 -31.97
C ASP A 610 -21.76 13.77 -31.96
N VAL A 611 -21.91 12.68 -32.71
CA VAL A 611 -20.87 11.66 -32.93
C VAL A 611 -20.98 11.19 -34.36
N THR A 612 -19.85 11.12 -35.07
CA THR A 612 -19.76 10.51 -36.40
C THR A 612 -18.74 9.38 -36.42
N ILE A 613 -18.99 8.33 -37.20
CA ILE A 613 -18.04 7.25 -37.49
C ILE A 613 -17.91 7.14 -39.00
N GLY A 614 -16.69 7.20 -39.53
CA GLY A 614 -16.46 7.21 -40.98
C GLY A 614 -17.11 8.38 -41.73
N GLY A 615 -17.49 9.46 -41.03
CA GLY A 615 -18.20 10.61 -41.58
C GLY A 615 -19.73 10.48 -41.67
N GLU A 616 -20.32 9.38 -41.17
CA GLU A 616 -21.77 9.23 -40.99
C GLU A 616 -22.14 9.38 -39.51
N SER A 617 -23.28 10.04 -39.20
CA SER A 617 -23.77 10.18 -37.82
C SER A 617 -24.02 8.82 -37.18
N LEU A 618 -23.68 8.69 -35.90
CA LEU A 618 -23.83 7.47 -35.11
C LEU A 618 -25.30 7.02 -35.05
N ASP A 619 -25.58 5.77 -35.46
CA ASP A 619 -26.86 5.10 -35.22
C ASP A 619 -26.75 4.28 -33.93
N ASP A 620 -27.39 4.76 -32.86
CA ASP A 620 -27.37 4.13 -31.55
C ASP A 620 -27.82 2.64 -31.57
N SER A 621 -28.61 2.25 -32.57
CA SER A 621 -29.11 0.88 -32.76
C SER A 621 -28.25 0.00 -33.68
N ALA A 622 -27.32 0.59 -34.42
CA ALA A 622 -26.38 -0.14 -35.26
C ALA A 622 -25.26 -0.81 -34.43
N THR A 623 -24.57 -1.75 -35.04
CA THR A 623 -23.42 -2.46 -34.46
C THR A 623 -22.15 -2.05 -35.17
N TYR A 624 -21.13 -1.71 -34.38
CA TYR A 624 -19.82 -1.27 -34.80
C TYR A 624 -18.74 -2.16 -34.17
N THR A 625 -17.51 -2.02 -34.66
CA THR A 625 -16.32 -2.57 -34.03
C THR A 625 -15.45 -1.44 -33.47
N LEU A 626 -15.08 -1.59 -32.21
CA LEU A 626 -14.29 -0.60 -31.46
C LEU A 626 -12.96 -1.24 -31.05
N ALA A 627 -11.84 -0.63 -31.44
CA ALA A 627 -10.54 -0.94 -30.88
C ALA A 627 -10.31 -0.12 -29.59
N THR A 628 -9.84 -0.76 -28.53
CA THR A 628 -9.46 -0.08 -27.28
C THR A 628 -8.38 -0.90 -26.56
N ASN A 629 -7.99 -0.54 -25.35
CA ASN A 629 -7.06 -1.32 -24.54
C ASN A 629 -7.82 -2.27 -23.59
N ASN A 630 -7.16 -3.30 -23.06
CA ASN A 630 -7.76 -4.29 -22.17
C ASN A 630 -8.25 -3.72 -20.82
N PHE A 631 -7.66 -2.63 -20.31
CA PHE A 631 -8.12 -1.92 -19.11
C PHE A 631 -9.51 -1.29 -19.34
N VAL A 632 -9.65 -0.46 -20.38
CA VAL A 632 -10.92 0.16 -20.80
C VAL A 632 -11.96 -0.90 -21.19
N ALA A 633 -11.56 -1.94 -21.94
CA ALA A 633 -12.46 -3.06 -22.26
C ALA A 633 -12.87 -3.89 -21.02
N GLY A 634 -12.08 -3.83 -19.94
CA GLY A 634 -12.35 -4.44 -18.64
C GLY A 634 -13.23 -3.61 -17.72
N GLY A 635 -13.56 -2.36 -18.09
CA GLY A 635 -14.40 -1.45 -17.31
C GLY A 635 -13.64 -0.43 -16.46
N GLY A 636 -12.31 -0.45 -16.46
CA GLY A 636 -11.49 0.58 -15.79
C GLY A 636 -11.79 1.99 -16.29
N ASP A 637 -11.48 3.02 -15.50
CA ASP A 637 -11.86 4.42 -15.78
C ASP A 637 -13.39 4.65 -15.85
N GLY A 638 -14.19 3.72 -15.31
CA GLY A 638 -15.66 3.75 -15.35
C GLY A 638 -16.28 3.28 -16.68
N TYR A 639 -15.51 2.62 -17.56
CA TYR A 639 -15.97 2.12 -18.85
C TYR A 639 -16.83 0.83 -18.77
N GLU A 640 -17.62 0.66 -17.71
CA GLU A 640 -18.45 -0.53 -17.44
C GLU A 640 -19.33 -0.96 -18.62
N MET A 641 -19.81 0.01 -19.42
CA MET A 641 -20.65 -0.21 -20.60
C MET A 641 -19.98 -1.02 -21.72
N LEU A 642 -18.68 -1.27 -21.63
CA LEU A 642 -17.89 -2.09 -22.57
C LEU A 642 -17.63 -3.52 -22.07
N THR A 643 -17.86 -3.82 -20.79
CA THR A 643 -17.48 -5.11 -20.15
C THR A 643 -18.16 -6.33 -20.76
N ASP A 644 -19.47 -6.22 -21.03
CA ASP A 644 -20.30 -7.28 -21.64
C ASP A 644 -20.13 -7.40 -23.17
N ALA A 645 -19.28 -6.57 -23.80
CA ALA A 645 -19.11 -6.58 -25.26
C ALA A 645 -18.38 -7.84 -25.76
N GLU A 646 -18.79 -8.35 -26.91
CA GLU A 646 -18.13 -9.52 -27.53
C GLU A 646 -16.71 -9.13 -28.00
N ARG A 647 -15.69 -9.69 -27.34
CA ARG A 647 -14.28 -9.57 -27.72
C ARG A 647 -14.02 -10.38 -29.00
N LEU A 648 -13.76 -9.66 -30.10
CA LEU A 648 -13.38 -10.20 -31.41
C LEU A 648 -11.87 -10.44 -31.51
N ILE A 649 -11.10 -9.62 -30.80
CA ILE A 649 -9.70 -9.82 -30.44
C ILE A 649 -9.67 -9.57 -28.93
N ASP A 650 -9.30 -10.57 -28.16
CA ASP A 650 -9.12 -10.46 -26.71
C ASP A 650 -7.68 -10.06 -26.36
N GLU A 651 -7.42 -9.87 -25.06
CA GLU A 651 -6.13 -9.45 -24.52
C GLU A 651 -4.97 -10.41 -24.80
N ASN A 652 -5.25 -11.66 -25.17
CA ASN A 652 -4.24 -12.66 -25.59
C ASN A 652 -4.06 -12.69 -27.13
N GLY A 653 -5.00 -12.12 -27.89
CA GLY A 653 -4.95 -11.99 -29.35
C GLY A 653 -4.36 -10.66 -29.83
N GLY A 654 -4.35 -9.63 -28.98
CA GLY A 654 -3.77 -8.32 -29.26
C GLY A 654 -2.27 -8.21 -28.92
N PRO A 655 -1.50 -7.35 -29.62
CA PRO A 655 -0.16 -6.97 -29.20
C PRO A 655 -0.21 -6.06 -27.97
N LEU A 656 0.91 -5.99 -27.25
CA LEU A 656 1.19 -4.89 -26.34
C LEU A 656 1.07 -3.56 -27.09
N LEU A 657 0.31 -2.60 -26.54
CA LEU A 657 0.01 -1.32 -27.17
C LEU A 657 1.30 -0.53 -27.45
N ALA A 658 2.21 -0.44 -26.47
CA ALA A 658 3.51 0.19 -26.66
C ALA A 658 4.30 -0.42 -27.84
N GLN A 659 4.35 -1.75 -27.94
CA GLN A 659 5.05 -2.41 -29.05
C GLN A 659 4.38 -2.18 -30.41
N LEU A 660 3.04 -2.12 -30.46
CA LEU A 660 2.33 -1.73 -31.70
C LEU A 660 2.72 -0.32 -32.16
N ILE A 661 2.85 0.63 -31.24
CA ILE A 661 3.29 2.00 -31.56
C ILE A 661 4.76 2.02 -31.99
N VAL A 662 5.64 1.26 -31.32
CA VAL A 662 7.04 1.09 -31.73
C VAL A 662 7.15 0.58 -33.18
N ASP A 663 6.46 -0.52 -33.49
CA ASP A 663 6.46 -1.12 -34.83
C ASP A 663 5.87 -0.17 -35.89
N SER A 664 4.86 0.62 -35.52
CA SER A 664 4.22 1.61 -36.39
C SER A 664 5.15 2.76 -36.73
N ILE A 665 5.82 3.35 -35.74
CA ILE A 665 6.78 4.45 -35.94
C ILE A 665 7.94 3.98 -36.83
N ALA A 666 8.46 2.76 -36.60
CA ALA A 666 9.51 2.17 -37.42
C ALA A 666 9.08 1.90 -38.88
N ALA A 667 7.81 1.60 -39.11
CA ALA A 667 7.26 1.39 -40.45
C ALA A 667 6.93 2.71 -41.20
N GLU A 668 6.64 3.78 -40.47
CA GLU A 668 6.04 5.02 -41.01
C GLU A 668 6.98 6.24 -40.97
N SER A 669 8.15 6.13 -40.31
CA SER A 669 9.12 7.21 -40.14
C SER A 669 9.44 7.97 -41.44
N PRO A 670 9.38 9.32 -41.46
CA PRO A 670 8.98 10.19 -40.35
C PRO A 670 7.47 10.23 -40.08
N ILE A 671 7.08 10.25 -38.81
CA ILE A 671 5.68 10.47 -38.41
C ILE A 671 5.37 11.97 -38.29
N ALA A 672 4.13 12.36 -38.61
CA ALA A 672 3.65 13.74 -38.46
C ALA A 672 2.17 13.79 -37.99
N PRO A 673 1.85 13.24 -36.80
CA PRO A 673 0.47 13.23 -36.31
C PRO A 673 -0.04 14.63 -35.98
N ALA A 674 -1.30 14.89 -36.29
CA ALA A 674 -1.93 16.20 -36.16
C ALA A 674 -3.24 16.14 -35.36
N VAL A 675 -3.65 17.30 -34.86
CA VAL A 675 -5.01 17.58 -34.40
C VAL A 675 -5.87 17.88 -35.65
N GLU A 676 -6.98 17.18 -35.80
CA GLU A 676 -7.80 17.17 -37.03
C GLU A 676 -9.24 17.68 -36.82
N GLY A 677 -9.64 17.96 -35.57
CA GLY A 677 -11.02 18.30 -35.22
C GLY A 677 -11.89 17.05 -35.01
N ARG A 678 -11.28 15.96 -34.51
CA ARG A 678 -11.97 14.76 -34.05
C ARG A 678 -12.71 15.00 -32.74
N ILE A 679 -12.23 15.91 -31.89
CA ILE A 679 -12.89 16.29 -30.64
C ILE A 679 -13.19 17.79 -30.69
N THR A 680 -14.40 18.19 -30.31
CA THR A 680 -14.78 19.60 -30.31
C THR A 680 -15.67 19.94 -29.11
N GLU A 681 -15.31 21.00 -28.40
CA GLU A 681 -16.09 21.58 -27.31
C GLU A 681 -17.09 22.62 -27.87
N LEU A 682 -18.30 22.67 -27.31
CA LEU A 682 -19.36 23.59 -27.71
C LEU A 682 -19.21 24.96 -26.99
N ASP A 683 -18.78 25.99 -27.73
CA ASP A 683 -18.54 27.33 -27.19
C ASP A 683 -19.84 28.11 -26.90
N SER A 684 -20.17 28.32 -25.61
CA SER A 684 -21.46 28.86 -25.18
C SER A 684 -21.67 30.37 -25.40
N ASP A 685 -20.66 31.11 -25.84
CA ASP A 685 -20.70 32.58 -25.99
C ASP A 685 -21.24 33.08 -27.36
N THR A 686 -21.64 32.18 -28.27
CA THR A 686 -22.18 32.56 -29.60
C THR A 686 -23.72 32.65 -29.67
N SER A 687 -24.25 33.76 -29.16
CA SER A 687 -25.68 34.09 -29.27
C SER A 687 -26.19 34.17 -30.73
N GLY A 688 -26.78 33.07 -31.22
CA GLY A 688 -27.69 33.05 -32.38
C GLY A 688 -27.16 32.46 -33.70
N ALA A 689 -25.92 31.97 -33.76
CA ALA A 689 -25.43 31.17 -34.89
C ALA A 689 -24.27 30.28 -34.43
N ALA A 690 -24.45 28.96 -34.49
CA ALA A 690 -23.40 28.00 -34.17
C ALA A 690 -22.18 28.21 -35.08
N SER A 691 -21.02 28.47 -34.46
CA SER A 691 -19.71 28.43 -35.12
C SER A 691 -18.76 27.57 -34.31
N LEU A 692 -18.25 26.52 -34.95
CA LEU A 692 -17.20 25.64 -34.40
C LEU A 692 -15.97 26.49 -34.05
N ARG A 693 -15.43 26.33 -32.82
CA ARG A 693 -14.02 26.64 -32.59
C ARG A 693 -13.20 25.52 -33.20
N LEU A 694 -12.17 25.91 -33.95
CA LEU A 694 -11.02 25.04 -34.20
C LEU A 694 -9.98 25.36 -33.13
N PRO A 695 -9.20 24.38 -32.65
CA PRO A 695 -8.17 24.61 -31.64
C PRO A 695 -7.12 25.63 -32.12
N THR A 696 -6.54 26.35 -31.17
CA THR A 696 -5.48 27.34 -31.43
C THR A 696 -4.19 26.65 -31.89
N GLN A 697 -3.59 27.18 -32.98
CA GLN A 697 -2.31 26.72 -33.56
C GLN A 697 -1.11 26.96 -32.66
#